data_AF-A0A2N2L4K4-F1
#
_entry.id   AF-A0A2N2L4K4-F1
#
_cell.length_a   1.000
_cell.length_b   1.000
_cell.length_c   1.000
_cell.angle_alpha   90.00
_cell.angle_beta   90.00
_cell.angle_gamma   90.00
#
_symmetry.space_group_name_H-M   'P 1'
#
loop_
_entity.id
_entity.type
_entity.pdbx_description
1 polymer ?
#
loop_
_entity_poly.entity_id
_entity_poly.type
_entity_poly.pdbx_seq_one_letter_code
_entity_poly.pdbx_strand_id
1 'polypeptide(L)'
;MQNEFHKIDLHIHTPASNCYKGKKDDDEYLSILKKAKDRNLKIIAITDHNTIDGYKQLMEIKDNLEKAKKSLSEITDSIQVRNKLKDINEKLNLFNTILVLPGVEFEVRNGIHILVIFNNNVEIKVIEKFLTDGGYGIEGCGQEEPGIIPNWDIFSLFDVAKKYDCILIDAHTDSHKGILNTIPRGKPRAACFKSDQLTAVCYKNETQKDMLENVLRTSIEYKRNRQLSFVKFSDAHKFQDVGSEFTYVKLKNIDYESLNNAFNNPSEMVSVEEPSLKTILNKLIDEENSYRVPDLTGDNVSYFKKLVCALHNSDGGYILVGVTDNKNKTGVKITSEDIYKDQIFKIIEESCNRIDARIIINATLYALHNQNTIISLHVQKGECLTNIKDDGLIYSIRGKKLVVLTAKEIQNIIETKQLSNLEENIYTRISRIEKECHLARNYFSSIPIIHKFNEESTTNFFQLKLIKCTKLLSKDIDKLTEPDSVRNGKSKGNLFYFNDKQAPRLKYAYLRYSLPLCNVSSVSRSSDKKDYVYIIPGGAVYYSKGETHFYNPRYRTILALSLRESKAYSFKFALCFLKSSFFLWYCDRTLGGTDIFIPDIYNKIRFPKIYDRERKYLDGVKETEIIFNDIIKLEKKYLIAVQGTSNEEFIELTNKHNINVNNLAYNIDKNIYRVLGLSKEQISIIELDIRMRDIYLPIYDDNL
;
A
#
# COMPACT_ATOMS: atom_id res chain seq x y z
N MET A 1 27.09 -0.15 -27.27
CA MET A 1 26.69 -1.17 -26.27
C MET A 1 26.93 -0.74 -24.82
N GLN A 2 27.57 0.41 -24.54
CA GLN A 2 27.82 0.89 -23.17
C GLN A 2 26.60 1.60 -22.52
N ASN A 3 25.45 1.66 -23.19
CA ASN A 3 24.36 2.61 -22.88
C ASN A 3 23.12 2.04 -22.15
N GLU A 4 23.10 0.78 -21.73
CA GLU A 4 21.87 0.18 -21.15
C GLU A 4 21.98 -0.15 -19.65
N PHE A 5 23.19 -0.21 -19.09
CA PHE A 5 23.36 -0.47 -17.66
C PHE A 5 23.55 0.82 -16.88
N HIS A 6 22.81 0.93 -15.80
CA HIS A 6 22.78 2.10 -14.94
C HIS A 6 23.05 1.70 -13.49
N LYS A 7 23.80 2.56 -12.78
CA LYS A 7 24.03 2.36 -11.36
C LYS A 7 22.81 2.78 -10.56
N ILE A 8 22.45 1.98 -9.57
CA ILE A 8 21.34 2.24 -8.66
C ILE A 8 21.75 2.00 -7.22
N ASP A 9 21.10 2.72 -6.30
CA ASP A 9 21.29 2.58 -4.87
C ASP A 9 19.95 2.74 -4.16
N LEU A 10 19.38 1.63 -3.67
CA LEU A 10 18.01 1.60 -3.15
C LEU A 10 17.94 1.54 -1.62
N HIS A 11 19.05 1.77 -0.93
CA HIS A 11 19.10 1.78 0.54
C HIS A 11 19.82 3.03 1.03
N ILE A 12 19.08 4.14 1.13
CA ILE A 12 19.60 5.44 1.55
C ILE A 12 18.69 6.02 2.63
N HIS A 13 19.28 6.36 3.76
CA HIS A 13 18.63 7.15 4.81
C HIS A 13 18.82 8.63 4.57
N THR A 14 17.93 9.42 5.16
CA THR A 14 17.92 10.87 5.10
C THR A 14 17.83 11.44 6.52
N PRO A 15 17.87 12.77 6.69
CA PRO A 15 17.65 13.41 7.98
C PRO A 15 16.39 13.01 8.75
N ALA A 16 15.38 12.45 8.07
CA ALA A 16 14.17 11.92 8.69
C ALA A 16 14.44 10.66 9.55
N SER A 17 15.53 9.92 9.29
CA SER A 17 15.99 8.86 10.19
C SER A 17 16.78 9.43 11.38
N ASN A 18 16.57 8.87 12.57
CA ASN A 18 17.26 9.30 13.79
C ASN A 18 18.74 8.94 13.79
N CYS A 19 19.10 7.82 13.18
CA CYS A 19 20.47 7.34 13.00
C CYS A 19 21.26 8.13 11.94
N TYR A 20 20.60 9.02 11.17
CA TYR A 20 21.26 9.83 10.16
C TYR A 20 22.21 10.85 10.79
N LYS A 21 23.46 10.86 10.32
CA LYS A 21 24.61 11.54 10.94
C LYS A 21 24.92 12.92 10.33
N GLY A 22 24.24 13.29 9.25
CA GLY A 22 24.40 14.59 8.58
C GLY A 22 23.53 15.71 9.19
N LYS A 23 23.51 16.87 8.54
CA LYS A 23 22.66 17.99 8.98
C LYS A 23 21.19 17.66 8.75
N LYS A 24 20.29 18.21 9.56
CA LYS A 24 18.85 18.03 9.42
C LYS A 24 18.18 19.24 8.79
N ASP A 25 18.63 19.61 7.60
CA ASP A 25 18.14 20.75 6.81
C ASP A 25 17.97 20.38 5.32
N ASP A 26 17.29 21.24 4.56
CA ASP A 26 17.01 21.02 3.13
C ASP A 26 18.28 20.93 2.27
N ASP A 27 19.36 21.59 2.68
CA ASP A 27 20.64 21.55 1.97
C ASP A 27 21.28 20.16 2.03
N GLU A 28 21.09 19.42 3.13
CA GLU A 28 21.51 18.04 3.24
C GLU A 28 20.77 17.13 2.24
N TYR A 29 19.45 17.28 2.12
CA TYR A 29 18.64 16.53 1.15
C TYR A 29 19.09 16.78 -0.30
N LEU A 30 19.37 18.04 -0.64
CA LEU A 30 19.95 18.38 -1.95
C LEU A 30 21.37 17.81 -2.12
N SER A 31 22.14 17.69 -1.03
CA SER A 31 23.49 17.10 -1.04
C SER A 31 23.46 15.60 -1.31
N ILE A 32 22.43 14.88 -0.85
CA ILE A 32 22.16 13.48 -1.21
C ILE A 32 22.00 13.36 -2.74
N LEU A 33 21.15 14.18 -3.35
CA LEU A 33 20.93 14.17 -4.80
C LEU A 33 22.18 14.57 -5.59
N LYS A 34 22.93 15.58 -5.12
CA LYS A 34 24.22 15.97 -5.72
C LYS A 34 25.19 14.80 -5.68
N LYS A 35 25.32 14.13 -4.53
CA LYS A 35 26.23 12.99 -4.40
C LYS A 35 25.81 11.83 -5.30
N ALA A 36 24.52 11.52 -5.36
CA ALA A 36 24.00 10.50 -6.26
C ALA A 36 24.33 10.81 -7.74
N LYS A 37 24.20 12.08 -8.15
CA LYS A 37 24.59 12.55 -9.48
C LYS A 37 26.10 12.39 -9.72
N ASP A 38 26.93 12.80 -8.75
CA ASP A 38 28.39 12.70 -8.83
C ASP A 38 28.86 11.24 -8.93
N ARG A 39 28.13 10.31 -8.31
CA ARG A 39 28.35 8.86 -8.39
C ARG A 39 27.76 8.23 -9.66
N ASN A 40 27.11 9.02 -10.53
CA ASN A 40 26.41 8.59 -11.73
C ASN A 40 25.31 7.54 -11.46
N LEU A 41 24.61 7.68 -10.33
CA LEU A 41 23.41 6.91 -10.03
C LEU A 41 22.25 7.44 -10.88
N LYS A 42 21.42 6.53 -11.40
CA LYS A 42 20.21 6.89 -12.19
C LYS A 42 18.92 6.67 -11.43
N ILE A 43 18.90 5.70 -10.51
CA ILE A 43 17.77 5.45 -9.62
C ILE A 43 18.30 5.39 -8.21
N ILE A 44 17.63 6.11 -7.31
CA ILE A 44 17.80 5.97 -5.88
C ILE A 44 16.45 5.68 -5.22
N ALA A 45 16.46 5.02 -4.07
CA ALA A 45 15.29 4.99 -3.20
C ALA A 45 15.64 5.59 -1.84
N ILE A 46 14.71 6.36 -1.30
CA ILE A 46 14.80 6.81 0.09
C ILE A 46 14.13 5.76 0.94
N THR A 47 14.83 5.21 1.92
CA THR A 47 14.38 4.09 2.75
C THR A 47 14.64 4.37 4.21
N ASP A 48 14.09 5.48 4.70
CA ASP A 48 14.18 5.81 6.12
C ASP A 48 13.51 4.74 7.00
N HIS A 49 13.99 4.59 8.25
CA HIS A 49 13.49 3.54 9.15
C HIS A 49 12.02 3.80 9.49
N ASN A 50 11.15 2.91 9.03
CA ASN A 50 9.72 2.91 9.35
C ASN A 50 9.02 4.27 9.07
N THR A 51 9.55 5.10 8.18
CA THR A 51 8.95 6.39 7.79
C THR A 51 9.21 6.71 6.32
N ILE A 52 8.26 7.38 5.68
CA ILE A 52 8.38 7.91 4.32
C ILE A 52 8.75 9.41 4.30
N ASP A 53 8.94 10.03 5.48
CA ASP A 53 9.06 11.48 5.62
C ASP A 53 10.26 12.07 4.86
N GLY A 54 11.37 11.36 4.73
CA GLY A 54 12.51 11.83 3.96
C GLY A 54 12.21 11.97 2.46
N TYR A 55 11.44 11.03 1.91
CA TYR A 55 10.94 11.14 0.54
C TYR A 55 9.96 12.32 0.41
N LYS A 56 9.05 12.49 1.38
CA LYS A 56 8.12 13.63 1.38
C LYS A 56 8.87 14.96 1.37
N GLN A 57 9.90 15.10 2.22
CA GLN A 57 10.70 16.31 2.31
C GLN A 57 11.38 16.62 0.97
N LEU A 58 11.92 15.62 0.27
CA LEU A 58 12.48 15.81 -1.07
C LEU A 58 11.45 16.32 -2.08
N MET A 59 10.23 15.78 -2.05
CA MET A 59 9.15 16.23 -2.93
C MET A 59 8.69 17.65 -2.56
N GLU A 60 8.62 17.99 -1.27
CA GLU A 60 8.29 19.33 -0.81
C GLU A 60 9.36 20.36 -1.24
N ILE A 61 10.65 20.03 -1.10
CA ILE A 61 11.76 20.86 -1.60
C ILE A 61 11.60 21.10 -3.10
N LYS A 62 11.30 20.04 -3.88
CA LYS A 62 11.07 20.16 -5.32
C LYS A 62 9.89 21.09 -5.63
N ASP A 63 8.74 20.90 -5.01
CA ASP A 63 7.55 21.71 -5.20
C ASP A 63 7.80 23.18 -4.85
N ASN A 64 8.53 23.45 -3.77
CA ASN A 64 8.90 24.79 -3.34
C ASN A 64 9.84 25.47 -4.35
N LEU A 65 10.79 24.73 -4.92
CA LEU A 65 11.65 25.22 -6.01
C LEU A 65 10.85 25.52 -7.28
N GLU A 66 9.88 24.68 -7.65
CA GLU A 66 9.01 24.92 -8.82
C GLU A 66 8.10 26.13 -8.65
N LYS A 67 7.47 26.29 -7.48
CA LYS A 67 6.69 27.48 -7.12
C LYS A 67 7.55 28.74 -7.16
N ALA A 68 8.75 28.69 -6.57
CA ALA A 68 9.69 29.81 -6.58
C ALA A 68 10.13 30.18 -8.00
N LYS A 69 10.39 29.19 -8.87
CA LYS A 69 10.70 29.42 -10.29
C LYS A 69 9.56 30.15 -11.00
N LYS A 70 8.31 29.70 -10.81
CA LYS A 70 7.13 30.31 -11.42
C LYS A 70 6.96 31.76 -10.99
N SER A 71 6.96 32.02 -9.67
CA SER A 71 6.81 33.38 -9.14
C SER A 71 7.92 34.32 -9.60
N LEU A 72 9.16 33.84 -9.70
CA LEU A 72 10.29 34.66 -10.15
C LEU A 72 10.30 34.89 -11.67
N SER A 73 9.74 33.97 -12.47
CA SER A 73 9.62 34.13 -13.92
C SER A 73 8.59 35.19 -14.34
N GLU A 74 7.67 35.54 -13.45
CA GLU A 74 6.65 36.57 -13.64
C GLU A 74 7.15 37.98 -13.22
N ILE A 75 8.32 38.07 -12.59
CA ILE A 75 8.90 39.31 -12.03
C ILE A 75 10.04 39.83 -12.92
N THR A 76 10.20 41.16 -12.93
CA THR A 76 11.11 41.97 -13.75
C THR A 76 12.57 41.48 -13.82
N ASP A 77 13.20 41.85 -14.93
CA ASP A 77 14.48 41.37 -15.47
C ASP A 77 15.74 41.90 -14.72
N SER A 78 15.79 41.72 -13.40
CA SER A 78 16.95 42.11 -12.58
C SER A 78 18.03 41.02 -12.55
N ILE A 79 19.30 41.42 -12.40
CA ILE A 79 20.46 40.50 -12.31
C ILE A 79 20.31 39.53 -11.13
N GLN A 80 19.76 39.98 -10.00
CA GLN A 80 19.53 39.14 -8.82
C GLN A 80 18.50 38.04 -9.08
N VAL A 81 17.41 38.37 -9.79
CA VAL A 81 16.37 37.38 -10.18
C VAL A 81 16.96 36.35 -11.14
N ARG A 82 17.76 36.77 -12.13
CA ARG A 82 18.42 35.84 -13.08
C ARG A 82 19.37 34.87 -12.36
N ASN A 83 20.18 35.34 -11.41
CA ASN A 83 21.08 34.49 -10.63
C ASN A 83 20.31 33.47 -9.78
N LYS A 84 19.22 33.89 -9.12
CA LYS A 84 18.38 33.00 -8.32
C LYS A 84 17.66 31.96 -9.18
N LEU A 85 17.16 32.34 -10.34
CA LEU A 85 16.58 31.41 -11.31
C LEU A 85 17.60 30.38 -11.80
N LYS A 86 18.87 30.77 -11.99
CA LYS A 86 19.94 29.84 -12.35
C LYS A 86 20.17 28.79 -11.25
N ASP A 87 20.30 29.21 -9.99
CA ASP A 87 20.43 28.28 -8.83
C ASP A 87 19.23 27.33 -8.71
N ILE A 88 18.00 27.86 -8.83
CA ILE A 88 16.78 27.04 -8.79
C ILE A 88 16.76 26.01 -9.92
N ASN A 89 17.12 26.42 -11.15
CA ASN A 89 17.19 25.50 -12.28
C ASN A 89 18.27 24.42 -12.09
N GLU A 90 19.42 24.77 -11.51
CA GLU A 90 20.48 23.79 -11.18
C GLU A 90 19.99 22.77 -10.16
N LYS A 91 19.26 23.20 -9.12
CA LYS A 91 18.66 22.32 -8.11
C LYS A 91 17.55 21.44 -8.69
N LEU A 92 16.61 22.00 -9.46
CA LEU A 92 15.55 21.24 -10.13
C LEU A 92 16.11 20.21 -11.13
N ASN A 93 17.23 20.54 -11.79
CA ASN A 93 17.88 19.60 -12.69
C ASN A 93 18.37 18.32 -11.99
N LEU A 94 18.66 18.36 -10.68
CA LEU A 94 19.00 17.15 -9.91
C LEU A 94 17.82 16.15 -9.92
N PHE A 95 16.61 16.64 -9.65
CA PHE A 95 15.38 15.82 -9.66
C PHE A 95 15.01 15.29 -11.04
N ASN A 96 15.43 15.97 -12.11
CA ASN A 96 15.20 15.51 -13.48
C ASN A 96 16.26 14.51 -13.97
N THR A 97 17.43 14.46 -13.33
CA THR A 97 18.55 13.59 -13.73
C THR A 97 18.49 12.22 -13.06
N ILE A 98 17.87 12.15 -11.87
CA ILE A 98 17.83 10.95 -11.03
C ILE A 98 16.38 10.62 -10.72
N LEU A 99 15.99 9.38 -10.96
CA LEU A 99 14.71 8.87 -10.48
C LEU A 99 14.82 8.59 -8.98
N VAL A 100 14.03 9.29 -8.19
CA VAL A 100 13.91 9.07 -6.74
C VAL A 100 12.63 8.27 -6.50
N LEU A 101 12.77 7.07 -5.92
CA LEU A 101 11.66 6.19 -5.58
C LEU A 101 11.26 6.33 -4.09
N PRO A 102 9.96 6.31 -3.77
CA PRO A 102 9.48 6.23 -2.41
C PRO A 102 9.77 4.84 -1.85
N GLY A 103 10.41 4.77 -0.69
CA GLY A 103 10.65 3.52 -0.01
C GLY A 103 10.68 3.69 1.51
N VAL A 104 10.72 2.57 2.21
CA VAL A 104 10.90 2.51 3.66
C VAL A 104 11.77 1.31 4.00
N GLU A 105 12.66 1.44 4.97
CA GLU A 105 13.25 0.26 5.61
C GLU A 105 12.31 -0.15 6.75
N PHE A 106 11.45 -1.13 6.46
CA PHE A 106 10.41 -1.61 7.36
C PHE A 106 10.98 -2.71 8.25
N GLU A 107 10.88 -2.54 9.57
CA GLU A 107 11.21 -3.59 10.53
C GLU A 107 9.97 -4.45 10.82
N VAL A 108 10.05 -5.75 10.54
CA VAL A 108 8.96 -6.69 10.88
C VAL A 108 9.10 -7.14 12.33
N ARG A 109 8.05 -7.75 12.89
CA ARG A 109 7.99 -8.23 14.28
C ARG A 109 9.13 -9.18 14.67
N ASN A 110 9.72 -9.89 13.71
CA ASN A 110 10.87 -10.74 13.95
C ASN A 110 12.20 -9.96 14.09
N GLY A 111 12.19 -8.63 13.98
CA GLY A 111 13.39 -7.78 14.02
C GLY A 111 14.18 -7.77 12.70
N ILE A 112 13.54 -8.12 11.58
CA ILE A 112 14.18 -8.17 10.25
C ILE A 112 13.85 -6.89 9.51
N HIS A 113 14.85 -6.29 8.84
CA HIS A 113 14.65 -5.12 8.00
C HIS A 113 14.40 -5.52 6.55
N ILE A 114 13.28 -5.07 6.00
CA ILE A 114 12.91 -5.27 4.60
C ILE A 114 12.75 -3.89 3.96
N LEU A 115 13.47 -3.64 2.87
CA LEU A 115 13.22 -2.47 2.04
C LEU A 115 11.93 -2.70 1.26
N VAL A 116 10.97 -1.81 1.45
CA VAL A 116 9.71 -1.77 0.70
C VAL A 116 9.78 -0.58 -0.23
N ILE A 117 10.06 -0.82 -1.51
CA ILE A 117 10.21 0.23 -2.53
C ILE A 117 8.92 0.31 -3.35
N PHE A 118 8.21 1.44 -3.28
CA PHE A 118 6.93 1.63 -3.96
C PHE A 118 7.11 2.24 -5.35
N ASN A 119 6.15 1.99 -6.24
CA ASN A 119 6.05 2.74 -7.49
C ASN A 119 5.78 4.23 -7.19
N ASN A 120 6.39 5.13 -7.96
CA ASN A 120 6.16 6.59 -7.86
C ASN A 120 4.68 6.99 -8.03
N ASN A 121 3.87 6.14 -8.66
CA ASN A 121 2.43 6.36 -8.82
C ASN A 121 1.62 6.06 -7.54
N VAL A 122 2.21 5.41 -6.54
CA VAL A 122 1.55 5.13 -5.26
C VAL A 122 1.48 6.43 -4.45
N GLU A 123 0.28 6.86 -4.09
CA GLU A 123 0.09 8.04 -3.27
C GLU A 123 0.79 7.89 -1.91
N ILE A 124 1.48 8.95 -1.45
CA ILE A 124 2.16 8.98 -0.15
C ILE A 124 1.23 8.54 0.99
N LYS A 125 -0.04 8.94 0.96
CA LYS A 125 -1.07 8.54 1.96
C LYS A 125 -1.32 7.04 2.02
N VAL A 126 -1.18 6.34 0.90
CA VAL A 126 -1.31 4.89 0.84
C VAL A 126 -0.10 4.22 1.51
N ILE A 127 1.10 4.81 1.34
CA ILE A 127 2.34 4.37 2.01
C ILE A 127 2.28 4.65 3.53
N GLU A 128 1.81 5.82 3.94
CA GLU A 128 1.59 6.15 5.36
C GLU A 128 0.57 5.22 6.01
N LYS A 129 -0.49 4.87 5.27
CA LYS A 129 -1.46 3.87 5.72
C LYS A 129 -0.80 2.50 5.87
N PHE A 130 0.04 2.09 4.92
CA PHE A 130 0.80 0.84 5.01
C PHE A 130 1.65 0.81 6.30
N LEU A 131 2.38 1.89 6.60
CA LEU A 131 3.17 2.00 7.83
C LEU A 131 2.29 1.92 9.09
N THR A 132 1.19 2.67 9.11
CA THR A 132 0.24 2.70 10.25
C THR A 132 -0.37 1.32 10.51
N ASP A 133 -0.81 0.64 9.44
CA ASP A 133 -1.37 -0.72 9.54
C ASP A 133 -0.29 -1.73 9.98
N GLY A 134 0.97 -1.49 9.60
CA GLY A 134 2.15 -2.25 10.00
C GLY A 134 2.61 -2.04 11.45
N GLY A 135 1.99 -1.09 12.18
CA GLY A 135 2.29 -0.79 13.59
C GLY A 135 3.13 0.47 13.79
N TYR A 136 3.51 1.15 12.71
CA TYR A 136 4.31 2.38 12.72
C TYR A 136 3.41 3.58 12.46
N GLY A 137 2.83 4.10 13.53
CA GLY A 137 2.16 5.41 13.56
C GLY A 137 3.15 6.52 13.93
N ILE A 138 2.68 7.62 14.54
CA ILE A 138 3.55 8.75 14.95
C ILE A 138 4.66 8.30 15.93
N GLU A 139 4.39 7.31 16.78
CA GLU A 139 5.37 6.74 17.69
C GLU A 139 6.23 5.69 16.94
N GLY A 140 7.56 5.83 16.97
CA GLY A 140 8.51 4.89 16.35
C GLY A 140 8.99 5.23 14.93
N CYS A 141 8.38 6.22 14.25
CA CYS A 141 8.85 6.71 12.94
C CYS A 141 10.30 7.22 13.01
N GLY A 142 11.12 6.82 12.04
CA GLY A 142 12.52 7.24 11.93
C GLY A 142 13.47 6.57 12.92
N GLN A 143 13.01 5.66 13.79
CA GLN A 143 13.84 5.00 14.80
C GLN A 143 14.35 3.64 14.31
N GLU A 144 15.64 3.37 14.49
CA GLU A 144 16.27 2.06 14.22
C GLU A 144 15.85 0.99 15.27
N GLU A 145 15.49 1.43 16.48
CA GLU A 145 14.95 0.60 17.56
C GLU A 145 13.74 1.31 18.19
N PRO A 146 12.54 1.17 17.60
CA PRO A 146 11.38 1.96 17.98
C PRO A 146 10.79 1.63 19.35
N GLY A 147 11.22 0.53 20.00
CA GLY A 147 10.64 0.05 21.26
C GLY A 147 9.17 -0.38 21.15
N ILE A 148 8.64 -0.42 19.94
CA ILE A 148 7.26 -0.78 19.57
C ILE A 148 7.29 -2.14 18.89
N ILE A 149 6.29 -2.97 19.17
CA ILE A 149 6.15 -4.29 18.55
C ILE A 149 5.37 -4.11 17.24
N PRO A 150 5.96 -4.40 16.07
CA PRO A 150 5.29 -4.26 14.78
C PRO A 150 4.11 -5.24 14.63
N ASN A 151 3.09 -4.82 13.87
CA ASN A 151 1.88 -5.61 13.65
C ASN A 151 2.12 -6.81 12.73
N TRP A 152 3.14 -6.78 11.87
CA TRP A 152 3.40 -7.84 10.89
C TRP A 152 4.71 -8.56 11.17
N ASP A 153 4.68 -9.89 11.14
CA ASP A 153 5.88 -10.69 10.89
C ASP A 153 6.22 -10.69 9.39
N ILE A 154 7.33 -11.35 9.02
CA ILE A 154 7.79 -11.38 7.61
C ILE A 154 6.76 -11.99 6.65
N PHE A 155 6.01 -13.01 7.08
CA PHE A 155 5.02 -13.67 6.23
C PHE A 155 3.78 -12.80 6.04
N SER A 156 3.33 -12.15 7.12
CA SER A 156 2.25 -11.17 7.08
C SER A 156 2.62 -9.99 6.18
N LEU A 157 3.87 -9.52 6.22
CA LEU A 157 4.36 -8.48 5.31
C LEU A 157 4.28 -8.94 3.85
N PHE A 158 4.71 -10.17 3.54
CA PHE A 158 4.58 -10.71 2.17
C PHE A 158 3.14 -10.74 1.68
N ASP A 159 2.19 -11.15 2.53
CA ASP A 159 0.78 -11.20 2.13
C ASP A 159 0.15 -9.81 2.00
N VAL A 160 0.55 -8.85 2.82
CA VAL A 160 0.08 -7.47 2.70
C VAL A 160 0.68 -6.81 1.46
N ALA A 161 1.97 -7.01 1.19
CA ALA A 161 2.67 -6.43 0.04
C ALA A 161 2.05 -6.81 -1.30
N LYS A 162 1.43 -8.00 -1.43
CA LYS A 162 0.64 -8.40 -2.63
C LYS A 162 -0.43 -7.38 -3.04
N LYS A 163 -0.91 -6.53 -2.11
CA LYS A 163 -1.96 -5.53 -2.34
C LYS A 163 -1.41 -4.17 -2.79
N TYR A 164 -0.09 -3.99 -2.76
CA TYR A 164 0.59 -2.74 -3.08
C TYR A 164 1.53 -2.94 -4.27
N ASP A 165 1.67 -1.92 -5.11
CA ASP A 165 2.66 -1.94 -6.18
C ASP A 165 4.04 -1.57 -5.60
N CYS A 166 4.72 -2.59 -5.08
CA CYS A 166 6.02 -2.44 -4.41
C CYS A 166 6.96 -3.63 -4.67
N ILE A 167 8.26 -3.37 -4.49
CA ILE A 167 9.35 -4.34 -4.52
C ILE A 167 9.85 -4.56 -3.10
N LEU A 168 9.92 -5.81 -2.66
CA LEU A 168 10.51 -6.17 -1.38
C LEU A 168 11.95 -6.67 -1.55
N ILE A 169 12.85 -6.13 -0.73
CA ILE A 169 14.27 -6.50 -0.70
C ILE A 169 14.69 -6.76 0.75
N ASP A 170 15.36 -7.88 1.02
CA ASP A 170 16.01 -8.09 2.32
C ASP A 170 17.18 -7.11 2.45
N ALA A 171 17.12 -6.19 3.42
CA ALA A 171 17.98 -5.00 3.47
C ALA A 171 19.47 -5.33 3.69
N HIS A 172 19.75 -6.40 4.43
CA HIS A 172 21.10 -6.89 4.71
C HIS A 172 21.05 -8.34 5.20
N THR A 173 20.76 -9.25 4.28
CA THR A 173 20.37 -10.65 4.56
C THR A 173 21.28 -11.40 5.51
N ASP A 174 22.59 -11.12 5.45
CA ASP A 174 23.68 -11.73 6.20
C ASP A 174 24.13 -10.92 7.43
N SER A 175 23.36 -9.90 7.82
CA SER A 175 23.56 -9.09 9.03
C SER A 175 22.56 -9.47 10.14
N HIS A 176 22.70 -8.90 11.33
CA HIS A 176 21.95 -9.29 12.54
C HIS A 176 20.42 -9.03 12.48
N LYS A 177 19.97 -8.20 11.52
CA LYS A 177 18.56 -7.93 11.20
C LYS A 177 18.18 -8.37 9.77
N GLY A 178 18.93 -9.33 9.21
CA GLY A 178 18.64 -9.95 7.91
C GLY A 178 18.07 -11.36 8.04
N ILE A 179 17.38 -11.85 7.01
CA ILE A 179 16.67 -13.14 7.06
C ILE A 179 17.60 -14.31 7.44
N LEU A 180 18.84 -14.33 6.94
CA LEU A 180 19.76 -15.46 7.10
C LEU A 180 20.22 -15.67 8.55
N ASN A 181 20.36 -14.58 9.31
CA ASN A 181 20.82 -14.64 10.70
C ASN A 181 19.66 -14.62 11.70
N THR A 182 18.57 -13.92 11.40
CA THR A 182 17.45 -13.77 12.34
C THR A 182 16.54 -15.00 12.34
N ILE A 183 16.28 -15.61 11.18
CA ILE A 183 15.40 -16.79 11.10
C ILE A 183 16.23 -18.07 11.17
N PRO A 184 16.00 -18.99 12.12
CA PRO A 184 16.75 -20.26 12.22
C PRO A 184 16.70 -21.11 10.95
N ARG A 185 17.71 -21.96 10.73
CA ARG A 185 17.73 -22.92 9.62
C ARG A 185 16.53 -23.86 9.69
N GLY A 186 15.90 -24.12 8.55
CA GLY A 186 14.78 -25.05 8.41
C GLY A 186 13.64 -24.48 7.57
N LYS A 187 12.46 -25.07 7.72
CA LYS A 187 11.25 -24.73 6.94
C LYS A 187 10.87 -23.24 6.97
N PRO A 188 10.94 -22.51 8.09
CA PRO A 188 10.59 -21.09 8.11
C PRO A 188 11.51 -20.23 7.22
N ARG A 189 12.83 -20.43 7.35
CA ARG A 189 13.82 -19.74 6.50
C ARG A 189 13.65 -20.10 5.03
N ALA A 190 13.44 -21.39 4.75
CA ALA A 190 13.14 -21.85 3.39
C ALA A 190 11.89 -21.17 2.83
N ALA A 191 10.82 -21.05 3.61
CA ALA A 191 9.59 -20.37 3.20
C ALA A 191 9.83 -18.88 2.89
N CYS A 192 10.67 -18.18 3.67
CA CYS A 192 11.01 -16.79 3.40
C CYS A 192 11.72 -16.63 2.05
N PHE A 193 12.78 -17.40 1.82
CA PHE A 193 13.52 -17.39 0.56
C PHE A 193 12.79 -18.08 -0.59
N LYS A 194 11.71 -18.83 -0.34
CA LYS A 194 10.86 -19.41 -1.38
C LYS A 194 9.79 -18.44 -1.87
N SER A 195 9.36 -17.52 -1.00
CA SER A 195 8.30 -16.55 -1.29
C SER A 195 8.65 -15.75 -2.53
N ASP A 196 7.76 -15.76 -3.53
CA ASP A 196 7.96 -14.95 -4.71
C ASP A 196 7.99 -13.48 -4.33
N GLN A 197 7.26 -13.01 -3.31
CA GLN A 197 7.23 -11.60 -2.91
C GLN A 197 8.61 -11.00 -2.59
N LEU A 198 9.55 -11.81 -2.08
CA LEU A 198 10.94 -11.38 -1.89
C LEU A 198 11.63 -11.33 -3.26
N THR A 199 11.88 -10.13 -3.78
CA THR A 199 12.40 -9.93 -5.14
C THR A 199 13.93 -9.93 -5.18
N ALA A 200 14.57 -9.36 -4.15
CA ALA A 200 16.02 -9.27 -4.05
C ALA A 200 16.52 -9.45 -2.61
N VAL A 201 17.81 -9.70 -2.46
CA VAL A 201 18.52 -9.70 -1.18
C VAL A 201 19.78 -8.87 -1.30
N CYS A 202 19.95 -7.93 -0.38
CA CYS A 202 21.19 -7.19 -0.22
C CYS A 202 22.11 -7.97 0.71
N TYR A 203 23.38 -8.12 0.33
CA TYR A 203 24.35 -8.92 1.07
C TYR A 203 25.68 -8.16 1.23
N LYS A 204 26.42 -8.46 2.31
CA LYS A 204 27.72 -7.84 2.60
C LYS A 204 28.89 -8.84 2.43
N ASN A 205 28.64 -10.15 2.58
CA ASN A 205 29.62 -11.22 2.59
C ASN A 205 29.46 -12.16 1.38
N GLU A 206 30.45 -12.16 0.48
CA GLU A 206 30.46 -12.99 -0.74
C GLU A 206 30.34 -14.49 -0.44
N THR A 207 30.99 -14.99 0.60
CA THR A 207 30.93 -16.42 0.98
C THR A 207 29.52 -16.83 1.39
N GLN A 208 28.83 -15.99 2.17
CA GLN A 208 27.44 -16.28 2.57
C GLN A 208 26.48 -16.18 1.38
N LYS A 209 26.70 -15.21 0.48
CA LYS A 209 25.96 -15.08 -0.77
C LYS A 209 26.12 -16.33 -1.66
N ASP A 210 27.34 -16.84 -1.83
CA ASP A 210 27.59 -18.05 -2.64
C ASP A 210 26.97 -19.31 -2.00
N MET A 211 26.97 -19.40 -0.67
CA MET A 211 26.26 -20.47 0.04
C MET A 211 24.75 -20.38 -0.19
N LEU A 212 24.15 -19.19 -0.07
CA LEU A 212 22.72 -18.97 -0.28
C LEU A 212 22.33 -19.27 -1.73
N GLU A 213 23.08 -18.79 -2.71
CA GLU A 213 22.84 -19.06 -4.13
C GLU A 213 22.89 -20.57 -4.43
N ASN A 214 23.87 -21.30 -3.86
CA ASN A 214 23.93 -22.75 -3.99
C ASN A 214 22.74 -23.47 -3.34
N VAL A 215 22.29 -23.02 -2.16
CA VAL A 215 21.11 -23.58 -1.48
C VAL A 215 19.85 -23.35 -2.31
N LEU A 216 19.63 -22.13 -2.81
CA LEU A 216 18.49 -21.77 -3.67
C LEU A 216 18.46 -22.63 -4.94
N ARG A 217 19.63 -22.97 -5.50
CA ARG A 217 19.76 -23.79 -6.71
C ARG A 217 19.55 -25.28 -6.46
N THR A 218 20.09 -25.81 -5.36
CA THR A 218 20.19 -27.27 -5.15
C THR A 218 19.13 -27.85 -4.23
N SER A 219 18.55 -27.06 -3.33
CA SER A 219 17.58 -27.54 -2.35
C SER A 219 16.15 -27.46 -2.86
N ILE A 220 15.43 -28.58 -2.82
CA ILE A 220 14.01 -28.66 -3.16
C ILE A 220 13.15 -27.74 -2.28
N GLU A 221 13.55 -27.55 -1.01
CA GLU A 221 12.80 -26.74 -0.04
C GLU A 221 12.88 -25.24 -0.35
N TYR A 222 13.97 -24.80 -0.98
CA TYR A 222 14.24 -23.40 -1.32
C TYR A 222 13.91 -23.09 -2.78
N LYS A 223 13.33 -24.05 -3.51
CA LYS A 223 13.02 -23.89 -4.93
C LYS A 223 11.98 -22.79 -5.15
N ARG A 224 12.37 -21.75 -5.89
CA ARG A 224 11.56 -20.57 -6.21
C ARG A 224 10.93 -20.67 -7.59
N ASN A 225 9.87 -19.90 -7.84
CA ASN A 225 9.31 -19.73 -9.19
C ASN A 225 10.12 -18.73 -10.03
N ARG A 226 10.73 -17.75 -9.37
CA ARG A 226 11.63 -16.74 -9.98
C ARG A 226 12.98 -16.70 -9.27
N GLN A 227 14.05 -16.53 -10.04
CA GLN A 227 15.40 -16.37 -9.50
C GLN A 227 15.47 -15.14 -8.59
N LEU A 228 16.19 -15.27 -7.47
CA LEU A 228 16.36 -14.19 -6.53
C LEU A 228 17.48 -13.26 -7.00
N SER A 229 17.25 -11.95 -6.97
CA SER A 229 18.28 -10.96 -7.29
C SER A 229 19.24 -10.78 -6.11
N PHE A 230 20.55 -10.79 -6.37
CA PHE A 230 21.57 -10.45 -5.38
C PHE A 230 22.10 -9.05 -5.69
N VAL A 231 22.03 -8.15 -4.72
CA VAL A 231 22.31 -6.72 -4.89
C VAL A 231 23.23 -6.19 -3.79
N LYS A 232 23.83 -5.02 -4.04
CA LYS A 232 24.56 -4.22 -3.05
C LYS A 232 24.11 -2.77 -3.09
N PHE A 233 23.86 -2.21 -1.91
CA PHE A 233 23.42 -0.82 -1.70
C PHE A 233 24.20 -0.20 -0.54
N SER A 234 24.21 1.14 -0.48
CA SER A 234 25.12 1.87 0.40
C SER A 234 24.75 1.82 1.88
N ASP A 235 23.47 1.63 2.22
CA ASP A 235 22.97 1.73 3.60
C ASP A 235 23.39 3.09 4.20
N ALA A 236 23.26 4.15 3.38
CA ALA A 236 23.90 5.43 3.64
C ALA A 236 23.21 6.20 4.77
N HIS A 237 23.98 6.57 5.80
CA HIS A 237 23.53 7.35 6.97
C HIS A 237 24.06 8.80 6.99
N LYS A 238 24.68 9.24 5.90
CA LYS A 238 25.12 10.62 5.65
C LYS A 238 25.31 10.80 4.14
N PHE A 239 25.21 12.01 3.63
CA PHE A 239 25.19 12.22 2.18
C PHE A 239 26.47 11.75 1.48
N GLN A 240 27.64 11.74 2.16
CA GLN A 240 28.90 11.31 1.55
C GLN A 240 28.95 9.80 1.24
N ASP A 241 28.15 9.00 1.96
CA ASP A 241 28.13 7.54 1.84
C ASP A 241 27.23 7.08 0.68
N VAL A 242 26.38 7.96 0.14
CA VAL A 242 25.51 7.66 -1.00
C VAL A 242 26.33 7.12 -2.18
N GLY A 243 25.94 5.94 -2.68
CA GLY A 243 26.65 5.22 -3.73
C GLY A 243 28.05 4.72 -3.35
N SER A 244 28.32 4.47 -2.06
CA SER A 244 29.51 3.74 -1.59
C SER A 244 29.52 2.30 -2.13
N GLU A 245 28.34 1.67 -2.08
CA GLU A 245 27.98 0.43 -2.74
C GLU A 245 26.80 0.70 -3.67
N PHE A 246 26.72 -0.02 -4.79
CA PHE A 246 25.67 0.15 -5.78
C PHE A 246 25.54 -1.11 -6.63
N THR A 247 24.43 -1.20 -7.36
CA THR A 247 24.17 -2.30 -8.30
C THR A 247 24.01 -1.75 -9.71
N TYR A 248 24.52 -2.45 -10.72
CA TYR A 248 24.22 -2.17 -12.12
C TYR A 248 22.94 -2.89 -12.53
N VAL A 249 22.00 -2.14 -13.10
CA VAL A 249 20.78 -2.70 -13.69
C VAL A 249 20.63 -2.30 -15.15
N LYS A 250 20.22 -3.27 -15.97
CA LYS A 250 19.90 -3.03 -17.38
C LYS A 250 18.47 -2.54 -17.47
N LEU A 251 18.27 -1.33 -18.00
CA LEU A 251 16.94 -0.71 -18.07
C LEU A 251 16.61 -0.30 -19.50
N LYS A 252 15.35 -0.53 -19.91
CA LYS A 252 14.82 0.00 -21.17
C LYS A 252 14.56 1.51 -21.05
N ASN A 253 13.95 1.90 -19.94
CA ASN A 253 13.68 3.28 -19.55
C ASN A 253 14.11 3.48 -18.08
N ILE A 254 14.39 4.71 -17.67
CA ILE A 254 14.64 5.03 -16.26
C ILE A 254 13.30 5.21 -15.54
N ASP A 255 12.62 4.09 -15.27
CA ASP A 255 11.33 4.01 -14.59
C ASP A 255 11.26 2.79 -13.63
N TYR A 256 10.23 2.77 -12.78
CA TYR A 256 10.03 1.70 -11.80
C TYR A 256 9.72 0.36 -12.47
N GLU A 257 8.93 0.37 -13.56
CA GLU A 257 8.53 -0.84 -14.28
C GLU A 257 9.74 -1.54 -14.91
N SER A 258 10.67 -0.79 -15.51
CA SER A 258 11.93 -1.34 -16.03
C SER A 258 12.81 -1.89 -14.92
N LEU A 259 12.85 -1.25 -13.75
CA LEU A 259 13.58 -1.74 -12.58
C LEU A 259 13.01 -3.06 -12.06
N ASN A 260 11.68 -3.14 -11.88
CA ASN A 260 11.01 -4.35 -11.46
C ASN A 260 11.24 -5.50 -12.47
N ASN A 261 11.18 -5.19 -13.78
CA ASN A 261 11.52 -6.14 -14.83
C ASN A 261 12.97 -6.63 -14.76
N ALA A 262 13.93 -5.75 -14.46
CA ALA A 262 15.33 -6.13 -14.30
C ALA A 262 15.52 -7.12 -13.14
N PHE A 263 14.89 -6.89 -11.99
CA PHE A 263 14.95 -7.85 -10.88
C PHE A 263 14.22 -9.18 -11.13
N ASN A 264 13.29 -9.22 -12.09
CA ASN A 264 12.68 -10.46 -12.57
C ASN A 264 13.55 -11.22 -13.58
N ASN A 265 14.66 -10.63 -14.05
CA ASN A 265 15.62 -11.24 -14.97
C ASN A 265 17.07 -10.99 -14.49
N PRO A 266 17.44 -11.41 -13.27
CA PRO A 266 18.70 -11.00 -12.66
C PRO A 266 19.94 -11.50 -13.40
N SER A 267 19.87 -12.69 -14.03
CA SER A 267 21.05 -13.24 -14.72
C SER A 267 21.50 -12.43 -15.93
N GLU A 268 20.58 -11.70 -16.57
CA GLU A 268 20.88 -10.85 -17.72
C GLU A 268 20.95 -9.36 -17.36
N MET A 269 20.13 -8.93 -16.39
CA MET A 269 19.83 -7.50 -16.17
C MET A 269 20.37 -6.95 -14.85
N VAL A 270 20.93 -7.77 -13.96
CA VAL A 270 21.46 -7.31 -12.66
C VAL A 270 22.90 -7.77 -12.50
N SER A 271 23.77 -6.85 -12.09
CA SER A 271 25.19 -7.13 -11.85
C SER A 271 25.74 -6.25 -10.74
N VAL A 272 26.51 -6.83 -9.81
CA VAL A 272 27.26 -6.08 -8.79
C VAL A 272 28.64 -5.65 -9.28
N GLU A 273 29.11 -6.24 -10.38
CA GLU A 273 30.33 -5.85 -11.08
C GLU A 273 30.01 -5.13 -12.39
N GLU A 274 30.99 -4.40 -12.95
CA GLU A 274 30.79 -3.72 -14.23
C GLU A 274 30.46 -4.75 -15.34
N PRO A 275 29.25 -4.68 -15.92
CA PRO A 275 28.77 -5.70 -16.82
C PRO A 275 29.46 -5.59 -18.18
N SER A 276 30.01 -6.70 -18.67
CA SER A 276 30.50 -6.81 -20.04
C SER A 276 29.65 -7.77 -20.85
N LEU A 277 29.51 -7.51 -22.16
CA LEU A 277 28.81 -8.42 -23.08
C LEU A 277 29.33 -9.86 -22.97
N LYS A 278 30.64 -10.01 -22.86
CA LYS A 278 31.29 -11.33 -22.74
C LYS A 278 30.87 -12.03 -21.45
N THR A 279 30.87 -11.31 -20.33
CA THR A 279 30.47 -11.84 -19.01
C THR A 279 29.01 -12.25 -19.02
N ILE A 280 28.11 -11.40 -19.52
CA ILE A 280 26.67 -11.68 -19.59
C ILE A 280 26.41 -12.92 -20.45
N LEU A 281 26.95 -12.96 -21.67
CA LEU A 281 26.74 -14.11 -22.57
C LEU A 281 27.31 -15.40 -22.00
N ASN A 282 28.48 -15.36 -21.34
CA ASN A 282 29.04 -16.55 -20.72
C ASN A 282 28.17 -17.04 -19.56
N LYS A 283 27.72 -16.12 -18.68
CA LYS A 283 26.78 -16.43 -17.59
C LYS A 283 25.51 -17.07 -18.13
N LEU A 284 24.89 -16.47 -19.15
CA LEU A 284 23.70 -17.03 -19.80
C LEU A 284 23.95 -18.39 -20.46
N ILE A 285 25.12 -18.64 -21.04
CA ILE A 285 25.43 -19.94 -21.66
C ILE A 285 25.62 -21.03 -20.60
N ASP A 286 26.14 -20.66 -19.43
CA ASP A 286 26.45 -21.57 -18.33
C ASP A 286 25.29 -21.77 -17.33
N GLU A 287 24.26 -20.93 -17.42
CA GLU A 287 22.99 -21.05 -16.66
C GLU A 287 22.32 -22.41 -16.87
N GLU A 288 21.73 -22.97 -15.80
CA GLU A 288 21.20 -24.34 -15.83
C GLU A 288 19.96 -24.49 -16.72
N ASN A 289 19.12 -23.46 -16.74
CA ASN A 289 17.89 -23.41 -17.55
C ASN A 289 18.08 -22.56 -18.81
N SER A 290 19.27 -22.62 -19.42
CA SER A 290 19.57 -21.94 -20.67
C SER A 290 19.80 -22.92 -21.81
N TYR A 291 19.03 -22.76 -22.88
CA TYR A 291 19.00 -23.65 -24.04
C TYR A 291 19.47 -22.92 -25.29
N ARG A 292 20.04 -23.67 -26.22
CA ARG A 292 20.75 -23.12 -27.38
C ARG A 292 20.02 -23.53 -28.64
N VAL A 293 19.86 -22.58 -29.55
CA VAL A 293 19.21 -22.79 -30.84
C VAL A 293 20.11 -22.13 -31.90
N PRO A 294 20.76 -22.89 -32.80
CA PRO A 294 21.72 -22.33 -33.75
C PRO A 294 21.12 -21.26 -34.67
N ASP A 295 19.91 -21.53 -35.18
CA ASP A 295 19.12 -20.65 -36.03
C ASP A 295 17.62 -20.96 -35.89
N LEU A 296 16.75 -20.15 -36.49
CA LEU A 296 15.30 -20.38 -36.51
C LEU A 296 14.84 -20.88 -37.89
N THR A 297 15.47 -21.94 -38.39
CA THR A 297 15.12 -22.56 -39.68
C THR A 297 14.84 -24.07 -39.55
N GLY A 298 13.97 -24.60 -40.41
CA GLY A 298 13.66 -26.04 -40.48
C GLY A 298 13.30 -26.66 -39.12
N ASP A 299 13.98 -27.76 -38.77
CA ASP A 299 13.76 -28.51 -37.52
C ASP A 299 14.03 -27.69 -36.26
N ASN A 300 14.89 -26.67 -36.32
CA ASN A 300 15.20 -25.82 -35.18
C ASN A 300 13.98 -24.99 -34.74
N VAL A 301 13.05 -24.65 -35.64
CA VAL A 301 11.79 -23.98 -35.28
C VAL A 301 10.88 -24.92 -34.47
N SER A 302 10.83 -26.20 -34.85
CA SER A 302 10.07 -27.22 -34.11
C SER A 302 10.67 -27.43 -32.72
N TYR A 303 11.99 -27.52 -32.62
CA TYR A 303 12.71 -27.63 -31.35
C TYR A 303 12.52 -26.38 -30.47
N PHE A 304 12.66 -25.18 -31.04
CA PHE A 304 12.43 -23.90 -30.37
C PHE A 304 11.04 -23.85 -29.72
N LYS A 305 10.00 -24.21 -30.47
CA LYS A 305 8.61 -24.22 -29.99
C LYS A 305 8.42 -25.18 -28.82
N LYS A 306 9.00 -26.39 -28.90
CA LYS A 306 8.99 -27.36 -27.81
C LYS A 306 9.70 -26.82 -26.58
N LEU A 307 10.84 -26.13 -26.75
CA LEU A 307 11.56 -25.48 -25.65
C LEU A 307 10.73 -24.38 -24.98
N VAL A 308 10.08 -23.50 -25.75
CA VAL A 308 9.21 -22.44 -25.18
C VAL A 308 8.11 -23.06 -24.34
N CYS A 309 7.41 -24.08 -24.85
CA CYS A 309 6.39 -24.81 -24.10
C CYS A 309 6.97 -25.49 -22.85
N ALA A 310 8.13 -26.16 -22.97
CA ALA A 310 8.78 -26.84 -21.87
C ALA A 310 9.27 -25.91 -20.76
N LEU A 311 9.79 -24.73 -21.11
CA LEU A 311 10.25 -23.71 -20.16
C LEU A 311 9.07 -23.08 -19.43
N HIS A 312 7.98 -22.76 -20.15
CA HIS A 312 6.75 -22.27 -19.54
C HIS A 312 6.19 -23.27 -18.52
N ASN A 313 6.19 -24.56 -18.85
CA ASN A 313 5.70 -25.62 -17.96
C ASN A 313 6.65 -26.00 -16.81
N SER A 314 7.88 -25.47 -16.78
CA SER A 314 8.89 -25.85 -15.80
C SER A 314 9.28 -24.68 -14.90
N ASP A 315 10.55 -24.25 -14.91
CA ASP A 315 11.06 -23.19 -14.03
C ASP A 315 11.33 -21.88 -14.78
N GLY A 316 10.86 -21.76 -16.03
CA GLY A 316 11.29 -20.71 -16.95
C GLY A 316 12.75 -20.88 -17.36
N GLY A 317 13.31 -19.88 -18.04
CA GLY A 317 14.72 -19.87 -18.42
C GLY A 317 15.01 -19.10 -19.70
N TYR A 318 16.15 -19.39 -20.31
CA TYR A 318 16.63 -18.68 -21.49
C TYR A 318 16.70 -19.58 -22.71
N ILE A 319 16.41 -19.01 -23.87
CA ILE A 319 16.72 -19.60 -25.17
C ILE A 319 17.66 -18.63 -25.90
N LEU A 320 18.87 -19.08 -26.20
CA LEU A 320 19.89 -18.34 -26.91
C LEU A 320 19.88 -18.76 -28.39
N VAL A 321 19.32 -17.90 -29.24
CA VAL A 321 19.32 -18.08 -30.70
C VAL A 321 20.63 -17.52 -31.28
N GLY A 322 21.30 -18.29 -32.14
CA GLY A 322 22.62 -17.96 -32.66
C GLY A 322 23.77 -18.54 -31.81
N VAL A 323 23.49 -19.54 -30.99
CA VAL A 323 24.49 -20.28 -30.21
C VAL A 323 24.34 -21.76 -30.50
N THR A 324 25.43 -22.45 -30.80
CA THR A 324 25.42 -23.91 -31.05
C THR A 324 25.52 -24.69 -29.75
N ASP A 325 25.22 -25.99 -29.80
CA ASP A 325 25.32 -26.88 -28.62
C ASP A 325 26.72 -26.91 -28.00
N ASN A 326 27.76 -26.77 -28.85
CA ASN A 326 29.17 -26.65 -28.45
C ASN A 326 29.53 -25.27 -27.86
N LYS A 327 28.54 -24.45 -27.50
CA LYS A 327 28.69 -23.09 -26.96
C LYS A 327 29.34 -22.09 -27.93
N ASN A 328 29.41 -22.40 -29.23
CA ASN A 328 29.96 -21.48 -30.22
C ASN A 328 28.94 -20.39 -30.56
N LYS A 329 29.40 -19.14 -30.51
CA LYS A 329 28.61 -17.92 -30.75
C LYS A 329 28.59 -17.60 -32.25
N THR A 330 27.81 -18.34 -33.02
CA THR A 330 27.70 -18.15 -34.48
C THR A 330 26.93 -16.86 -34.82
N GLY A 331 25.91 -16.55 -34.02
CA GLY A 331 24.96 -15.46 -34.23
C GLY A 331 24.05 -15.70 -35.45
N VAL A 332 22.92 -15.02 -35.48
CA VAL A 332 22.03 -14.95 -36.66
C VAL A 332 22.24 -13.63 -37.38
N LYS A 333 22.18 -13.63 -38.72
CA LYS A 333 22.25 -12.40 -39.51
C LYS A 333 20.96 -11.61 -39.33
N ILE A 334 21.07 -10.44 -38.71
CA ILE A 334 19.99 -9.46 -38.62
C ILE A 334 20.51 -8.21 -39.32
N THR A 335 20.31 -8.11 -40.64
CA THR A 335 20.64 -6.90 -41.39
C THR A 335 19.65 -5.79 -41.03
N SER A 336 20.09 -4.55 -41.10
CA SER A 336 19.29 -3.35 -40.81
C SER A 336 18.15 -3.05 -41.80
N GLU A 337 17.86 -3.96 -42.74
CA GLU A 337 16.63 -3.94 -43.51
C GLU A 337 15.53 -4.58 -42.63
N ASP A 338 14.53 -3.80 -42.24
CA ASP A 338 13.44 -4.19 -41.32
C ASP A 338 12.85 -5.59 -41.59
N ILE A 339 12.89 -6.03 -42.85
CA ILE A 339 12.39 -7.31 -43.36
C ILE A 339 12.92 -8.54 -42.60
N TYR A 340 14.23 -8.68 -42.37
CA TYR A 340 14.79 -9.90 -41.75
C TYR A 340 14.55 -9.96 -40.24
N LYS A 341 14.57 -8.78 -39.59
CA LYS A 341 14.20 -8.65 -38.19
C LYS A 341 12.74 -9.05 -38.00
N ASP A 342 11.85 -8.54 -38.84
CA ASP A 342 10.42 -8.86 -38.81
C ASP A 342 10.16 -10.35 -39.07
N GLN A 343 10.91 -10.99 -39.98
CA GLN A 343 10.80 -12.44 -40.21
C GLN A 343 11.13 -13.27 -38.97
N ILE A 344 12.23 -12.99 -38.27
CA ILE A 344 12.62 -13.74 -37.07
C ILE A 344 11.59 -13.54 -35.96
N PHE A 345 11.18 -12.30 -35.69
CA PHE A 345 10.17 -12.02 -34.67
C PHE A 345 8.81 -12.62 -35.02
N LYS A 346 8.43 -12.66 -36.30
CA LYS A 346 7.23 -13.34 -36.77
C LYS A 346 7.29 -14.85 -36.52
N ILE A 347 8.43 -15.51 -36.75
CA ILE A 347 8.59 -16.94 -36.43
C ILE A 347 8.45 -17.19 -34.92
N ILE A 348 9.00 -16.30 -34.09
CA ILE A 348 8.87 -16.38 -32.63
C ILE A 348 7.40 -16.22 -32.23
N GLU A 349 6.72 -15.20 -32.76
CA GLU A 349 5.30 -14.92 -32.48
C GLU A 349 4.39 -16.06 -32.95
N GLU A 350 4.56 -16.56 -34.17
CA GLU A 350 3.83 -17.71 -34.70
C GLU A 350 4.06 -18.97 -33.87
N SER A 351 5.28 -19.17 -33.37
CA SER A 351 5.60 -20.30 -32.49
C SER A 351 4.88 -20.18 -31.14
N CYS A 352 4.84 -18.97 -30.56
CA CYS A 352 4.11 -18.70 -29.32
C CYS A 352 2.60 -18.81 -29.48
N ASN A 353 2.02 -18.32 -30.59
CA ASN A 353 0.59 -18.39 -30.88
C ASN A 353 0.06 -19.82 -31.05
N ARG A 354 0.98 -20.77 -31.31
CA ARG A 354 0.67 -22.20 -31.35
C ARG A 354 0.67 -22.89 -29.98
N ILE A 355 1.01 -22.19 -28.91
CA ILE A 355 0.93 -22.72 -27.54
C ILE A 355 -0.41 -22.31 -26.93
N ASP A 356 -1.10 -23.23 -26.25
CA ASP A 356 -2.41 -23.00 -25.63
C ASP A 356 -2.31 -22.22 -24.30
N ALA A 357 -1.48 -21.19 -24.27
CA ALA A 357 -1.31 -20.30 -23.12
C ALA A 357 -0.78 -18.94 -23.57
N ARG A 358 -1.00 -17.92 -22.72
CA ARG A 358 -0.34 -16.63 -22.89
C ARG A 358 1.11 -16.75 -22.44
N ILE A 359 2.02 -16.83 -23.41
CA ILE A 359 3.45 -16.90 -23.16
C ILE A 359 4.03 -15.50 -23.00
N ILE A 360 4.79 -15.27 -21.94
CA ILE A 360 5.54 -14.03 -21.70
C ILE A 360 7.02 -14.33 -22.03
N ILE A 361 7.51 -13.69 -23.09
CA ILE A 361 8.91 -13.76 -23.51
C ILE A 361 9.48 -12.36 -23.64
N ASN A 362 10.64 -12.14 -23.04
CA ASN A 362 11.41 -10.91 -23.20
C ASN A 362 12.61 -11.21 -24.09
N ALA A 363 12.75 -10.45 -25.18
CA ALA A 363 13.83 -10.63 -26.14
C ALA A 363 14.90 -9.54 -25.97
N THR A 364 16.15 -9.95 -25.81
CA THR A 364 17.32 -9.08 -25.76
C THR A 364 18.26 -9.40 -26.92
N LEU A 365 18.71 -8.37 -27.65
CA LEU A 365 19.58 -8.51 -28.81
C LEU A 365 21.03 -8.14 -28.47
N TYR A 366 21.95 -9.02 -28.85
CA TYR A 366 23.39 -8.87 -28.61
C TYR A 366 24.17 -8.91 -29.92
N ALA A 367 24.53 -7.75 -30.46
CA ALA A 367 25.32 -7.72 -31.70
C ALA A 367 26.77 -8.23 -31.44
N LEU A 368 27.30 -8.96 -32.40
CA LEU A 368 28.66 -9.47 -32.43
C LEU A 368 29.51 -8.64 -33.41
N HIS A 369 30.84 -8.77 -33.30
CA HIS A 369 31.78 -8.02 -34.15
C HIS A 369 31.64 -8.31 -35.66
N ASN A 370 31.04 -9.44 -36.03
CA ASN A 370 30.85 -9.89 -37.42
C ASN A 370 29.46 -9.51 -38.00
N GLN A 371 28.77 -8.52 -37.44
CA GLN A 371 27.39 -8.12 -37.79
C GLN A 371 26.29 -9.17 -37.51
N ASN A 372 26.65 -10.35 -37.01
CA ASN A 372 25.66 -11.30 -36.53
C ASN A 372 25.17 -10.87 -35.14
N THR A 373 23.98 -11.32 -34.75
CA THR A 373 23.37 -11.00 -33.47
C THR A 373 22.97 -12.28 -32.75
N ILE A 374 23.19 -12.34 -31.44
CA ILE A 374 22.61 -13.38 -30.58
C ILE A 374 21.30 -12.82 -30.03
N ILE A 375 20.24 -13.62 -30.08
CA ILE A 375 18.95 -13.27 -29.48
C ILE A 375 18.81 -14.08 -28.20
N SER A 376 18.74 -13.40 -27.07
CA SER A 376 18.42 -13.99 -25.77
C SER A 376 16.92 -13.84 -25.54
N LEU A 377 16.22 -14.97 -25.42
CA LEU A 377 14.79 -15.03 -25.16
C LEU A 377 14.57 -15.56 -23.75
N HIS A 378 14.19 -14.69 -22.83
CA HIS A 378 13.83 -15.08 -21.47
C HIS A 378 12.36 -15.50 -21.43
N VAL A 379 12.11 -16.80 -21.25
CA VAL A 379 10.78 -17.41 -21.14
C VAL A 379 10.40 -17.49 -19.68
N GLN A 380 9.31 -16.82 -19.29
CA GLN A 380 8.81 -16.90 -17.92
C GLN A 380 8.05 -18.20 -17.66
N LYS A 381 8.17 -18.70 -16.43
CA LYS A 381 7.34 -19.80 -15.93
C LYS A 381 5.86 -19.43 -15.99
N GLY A 382 5.04 -20.36 -16.48
CA GLY A 382 3.60 -20.24 -16.50
C GLY A 382 2.94 -20.64 -15.20
N GLU A 383 1.74 -20.09 -14.96
CA GLU A 383 0.92 -20.55 -13.85
C GLU A 383 0.34 -21.95 -14.11
N CYS A 384 -0.02 -22.26 -15.35
CA CYS A 384 -0.68 -23.52 -15.70
C CYS A 384 0.16 -24.30 -16.70
N LEU A 385 0.06 -25.63 -16.63
CA LEU A 385 0.61 -26.48 -17.68
C LEU A 385 -0.14 -26.23 -18.99
N THR A 386 0.62 -26.17 -20.08
CA THR A 386 0.10 -25.95 -21.44
C THR A 386 0.71 -26.94 -22.43
N ASN A 387 0.08 -27.08 -23.58
CA ASN A 387 0.52 -27.90 -24.69
C ASN A 387 0.69 -27.05 -25.95
N ILE A 388 1.33 -27.63 -26.96
CA ILE A 388 1.29 -27.08 -28.31
C ILE A 388 -0.04 -27.52 -28.95
N LYS A 389 -0.70 -26.61 -29.67
CA LYS A 389 -1.93 -26.87 -30.42
C LYS A 389 -1.72 -28.03 -31.37
N ASP A 390 -2.70 -28.94 -31.35
CA ASP A 390 -2.78 -30.14 -32.21
C ASP A 390 -1.69 -31.20 -31.99
N ASP A 391 -0.83 -31.04 -30.97
CA ASP A 391 0.21 -32.00 -30.60
C ASP A 391 -0.29 -33.00 -29.52
N GLY A 392 -1.06 -32.50 -28.56
CA GLY A 392 -1.59 -33.30 -27.45
C GLY A 392 -0.55 -33.71 -26.39
N LEU A 393 0.74 -33.36 -26.57
CA LEU A 393 1.80 -33.62 -25.59
C LEU A 393 2.09 -32.39 -24.73
N ILE A 394 2.48 -32.66 -23.47
CA ILE A 394 2.95 -31.64 -22.53
C ILE A 394 4.47 -31.80 -22.38
N TYR A 395 5.21 -30.77 -22.80
CA TYR A 395 6.66 -30.73 -22.68
C TYR A 395 7.07 -30.10 -21.35
N SER A 396 8.18 -30.53 -20.77
CA SER A 396 8.79 -29.94 -19.59
C SER A 396 10.31 -30.10 -19.64
N ILE A 397 11.01 -29.31 -18.84
CA ILE A 397 12.43 -29.52 -18.56
C ILE A 397 12.61 -30.42 -17.34
N ARG A 398 13.48 -31.43 -17.47
CA ARG A 398 13.95 -32.30 -16.37
C ARG A 398 15.43 -32.59 -16.53
N GLY A 399 16.23 -32.35 -15.48
CA GLY A 399 17.67 -32.62 -15.51
C GLY A 399 18.38 -32.00 -16.71
N LYS A 400 18.03 -30.76 -17.07
CA LYS A 400 18.56 -29.99 -18.22
C LYS A 400 18.20 -30.55 -19.60
N LYS A 401 17.17 -31.41 -19.70
CA LYS A 401 16.69 -31.99 -20.95
C LYS A 401 15.22 -31.71 -21.17
N LEU A 402 14.86 -31.52 -22.44
CA LEU A 402 13.49 -31.49 -22.91
C LEU A 402 12.90 -32.91 -22.80
N VAL A 403 11.79 -33.05 -22.08
CA VAL A 403 11.06 -34.31 -21.92
C VAL A 403 9.56 -34.10 -22.16
N VAL A 404 8.88 -35.18 -22.51
CA VAL A 404 7.40 -35.25 -22.56
C VAL A 404 6.92 -35.81 -21.23
N LEU A 405 5.99 -35.11 -20.58
CA LEU A 405 5.42 -35.54 -19.31
C LEU A 405 4.40 -36.66 -19.51
N THR A 406 4.45 -37.65 -18.63
CA THR A 406 3.45 -38.72 -18.54
C THR A 406 2.19 -38.22 -17.81
N ALA A 407 1.06 -38.90 -18.02
CA ALA A 407 -0.20 -38.58 -17.33
C ALA A 407 -0.05 -38.56 -15.79
N LYS A 408 0.74 -39.51 -15.24
CA LYS A 408 1.02 -39.58 -13.80
C LYS A 408 1.81 -38.37 -13.30
N GLU A 409 2.77 -37.88 -14.07
CA GLU A 409 3.55 -36.70 -13.71
C GLU A 409 2.71 -35.42 -13.77
N ILE A 410 1.88 -35.30 -14.81
CA ILE A 410 0.93 -34.18 -14.95
C ILE A 410 -0.01 -34.15 -13.74
N GLN A 411 -0.58 -35.29 -13.37
CA GLN A 411 -1.44 -35.42 -12.19
C GLN A 411 -0.71 -34.97 -10.92
N ASN A 412 0.50 -35.47 -10.67
CA ASN A 412 1.28 -35.10 -9.49
C ASN A 412 1.57 -33.58 -9.40
N ILE A 413 1.88 -32.94 -10.53
CA ILE A 413 2.14 -31.48 -10.58
C ILE A 413 0.87 -30.70 -10.22
N ILE A 414 -0.28 -31.11 -10.77
CA ILE A 414 -1.57 -30.47 -10.49
C ILE A 414 -1.97 -30.65 -9.02
N GLU A 415 -1.83 -31.86 -8.48
CA GLU A 415 -2.12 -32.16 -7.07
C GLU A 415 -1.24 -31.34 -6.12
N THR A 416 0.07 -31.24 -6.41
CA THR A 416 1.01 -30.43 -5.62
C THR A 416 0.60 -28.96 -5.61
N LYS A 417 0.15 -28.42 -6.76
CA LYS A 417 -0.33 -27.04 -6.85
C LYS A 417 -1.61 -26.84 -6.04
N GLN A 418 -2.55 -27.79 -6.10
CA GLN A 418 -3.77 -27.75 -5.28
C GLN A 418 -3.48 -27.80 -3.78
N LEU A 419 -2.53 -28.62 -3.35
CA LEU A 419 -2.07 -28.68 -1.96
C LEU A 419 -1.50 -27.33 -1.50
N SER A 420 -0.65 -26.69 -2.32
CA SER A 420 -0.11 -25.36 -2.00
C SER A 420 -1.21 -24.31 -1.82
N ASN A 421 -2.26 -24.33 -2.65
CA ASN A 421 -3.40 -23.43 -2.51
C ASN A 421 -4.22 -23.73 -1.24
N LEU A 422 -4.34 -25.00 -0.85
CA LEU A 422 -4.98 -25.38 0.41
C LEU A 422 -4.18 -24.88 1.61
N GLU A 423 -2.85 -24.99 1.58
CA GLU A 423 -1.96 -24.45 2.61
C GLU A 423 -2.16 -22.93 2.79
N GLU A 424 -2.18 -22.14 1.71
CA GLU A 424 -2.42 -20.69 1.78
C GLU A 424 -3.77 -20.34 2.42
N ASN A 425 -4.82 -21.09 2.08
CA ASN A 425 -6.13 -20.95 2.71
C ASN A 425 -6.12 -21.30 4.20
N ILE A 426 -5.34 -22.31 4.60
CA ILE A 426 -5.16 -22.69 6.01
C ILE A 426 -4.42 -21.56 6.76
N TYR A 427 -3.34 -21.00 6.20
CA TYR A 427 -2.63 -19.87 6.81
C TYR A 427 -3.53 -18.65 6.99
N THR A 428 -4.37 -18.33 6.00
CA THR A 428 -5.35 -17.25 6.11
C THR A 428 -6.31 -17.48 7.30
N ARG A 429 -6.74 -18.74 7.50
CA ARG A 429 -7.57 -19.10 8.67
C ARG A 429 -6.80 -19.00 9.99
N ILE A 430 -5.53 -19.44 10.02
CA ILE A 430 -4.68 -19.33 11.21
C ILE A 430 -4.51 -17.85 11.59
N SER A 431 -4.17 -16.97 10.64
CA SER A 431 -4.04 -15.53 10.87
C SER A 431 -5.33 -14.92 11.45
N ARG A 432 -6.50 -15.34 10.94
CA ARG A 432 -7.79 -14.93 11.51
C ARG A 432 -7.96 -15.42 12.95
N ILE A 433 -7.59 -16.66 13.25
CA ILE A 433 -7.66 -17.22 14.61
C ILE A 433 -6.70 -16.48 15.55
N GLU A 434 -5.48 -16.16 15.10
CA GLU A 434 -4.53 -15.37 15.88
C GLU A 434 -5.06 -13.97 16.20
N LYS A 435 -5.70 -13.31 15.22
CA LYS A 435 -6.41 -12.03 15.41
C LYS A 435 -7.48 -12.15 16.50
N GLU A 436 -8.30 -13.20 16.46
CA GLU A 436 -9.33 -13.49 17.48
C GLU A 436 -8.70 -13.79 18.86
N CYS A 437 -7.63 -14.58 18.92
CA CYS A 437 -6.91 -14.89 20.15
C CYS A 437 -6.28 -13.65 20.78
N HIS A 438 -5.77 -12.72 19.96
CA HIS A 438 -5.25 -11.45 20.45
C HIS A 438 -6.37 -10.59 21.06
N LEU A 439 -7.51 -10.48 20.36
CA LEU A 439 -8.70 -9.81 20.88
C LEU A 439 -9.19 -10.44 22.19
N ALA A 440 -9.10 -11.77 22.31
CA ALA A 440 -9.40 -12.54 23.51
C ALA A 440 -8.46 -12.20 24.67
N ARG A 441 -7.15 -12.12 24.43
CA ARG A 441 -6.15 -11.73 25.43
C ARG A 441 -6.37 -10.32 25.97
N ASN A 442 -6.74 -9.38 25.10
CA ASN A 442 -6.98 -7.99 25.48
C ASN A 442 -8.25 -7.81 26.35
N TYR A 443 -9.12 -8.82 26.50
CA TYR A 443 -10.26 -8.73 27.41
C TYR A 443 -9.82 -8.51 28.86
N PHE A 444 -8.75 -9.16 29.31
CA PHE A 444 -8.29 -9.00 30.70
C PHE A 444 -7.87 -7.56 31.00
N SER A 445 -7.20 -6.91 30.07
CA SER A 445 -6.81 -5.49 30.17
C SER A 445 -8.00 -4.53 30.03
N SER A 446 -9.06 -4.96 29.35
CA SER A 446 -10.29 -4.18 29.13
C SER A 446 -11.21 -4.16 30.36
N ILE A 447 -11.22 -5.22 31.17
CA ILE A 447 -12.13 -5.38 32.31
C ILE A 447 -12.03 -4.22 33.32
N PRO A 448 -10.84 -3.79 33.78
CA PRO A 448 -10.74 -2.68 34.73
C PRO A 448 -11.32 -1.36 34.18
N ILE A 449 -11.08 -1.09 32.89
CA ILE A 449 -11.59 0.10 32.20
C ILE A 449 -13.12 0.07 32.13
N ILE A 450 -13.69 -1.07 31.74
CA ILE A 450 -15.15 -1.30 31.66
C ILE A 450 -15.79 -1.17 33.05
N HIS A 451 -15.17 -1.77 34.07
CA HIS A 451 -15.68 -1.72 35.44
C HIS A 451 -15.72 -0.28 35.96
N LYS A 452 -14.60 0.45 35.85
CA LYS A 452 -14.52 1.87 36.23
C LYS A 452 -15.61 2.69 35.54
N PHE A 453 -15.75 2.56 34.22
CA PHE A 453 -16.77 3.29 33.47
C PHE A 453 -18.20 2.93 33.92
N ASN A 454 -18.48 1.66 34.22
CA ASN A 454 -19.80 1.23 34.69
C ASN A 454 -20.18 1.87 36.04
N GLU A 455 -19.23 2.07 36.95
CA GLU A 455 -19.44 2.76 38.24
C GLU A 455 -19.66 4.27 38.05
N GLU A 456 -18.90 4.86 37.13
CA GLU A 456 -18.88 6.30 36.82
C GLU A 456 -19.89 6.71 35.74
N SER A 457 -20.86 5.85 35.38
CA SER A 457 -21.85 6.13 34.33
C SER A 457 -23.30 5.82 34.75
N THR A 458 -24.27 6.35 34.00
CA THR A 458 -25.71 6.04 34.16
C THR A 458 -26.38 5.75 32.83
N THR A 459 -27.54 5.08 32.89
CA THR A 459 -28.43 4.79 31.76
C THR A 459 -29.62 5.76 31.72
N ASN A 460 -30.48 5.65 30.70
CA ASN A 460 -31.78 6.35 30.61
C ASN A 460 -31.75 7.89 30.50
N PHE A 461 -30.77 8.46 29.80
CA PHE A 461 -30.69 9.90 29.57
C PHE A 461 -31.65 10.45 28.51
N PHE A 462 -32.06 9.63 27.54
CA PHE A 462 -32.84 10.07 26.39
C PHE A 462 -34.26 9.53 26.44
N GLN A 463 -35.21 10.37 26.06
CA GLN A 463 -36.51 9.94 25.59
C GLN A 463 -36.39 9.58 24.11
N LEU A 464 -36.82 8.37 23.79
CA LEU A 464 -36.81 7.85 22.44
C LEU A 464 -38.11 8.24 21.72
N LYS A 465 -37.99 8.79 20.52
CA LYS A 465 -39.08 9.01 19.58
C LYS A 465 -38.83 8.19 18.31
N LEU A 466 -39.83 7.42 17.89
CA LEU A 466 -39.80 6.70 16.61
C LEU A 466 -40.31 7.62 15.50
N ILE A 467 -39.47 7.85 14.49
CA ILE A 467 -39.87 8.57 13.28
C ILE A 467 -40.25 7.54 12.23
N LYS A 468 -41.38 7.74 11.56
CA LYS A 468 -41.88 6.86 10.50
C LYS A 468 -41.43 7.36 9.12
N CYS A 469 -41.14 6.41 8.23
CA CYS A 469 -40.72 6.70 6.85
C CYS A 469 -41.83 7.47 6.11
N THR A 470 -41.43 8.53 5.42
CA THR A 470 -42.33 9.45 4.72
C THR A 470 -42.75 8.85 3.38
N LYS A 471 -44.03 8.92 3.03
CA LYS A 471 -44.51 8.50 1.71
C LYS A 471 -44.19 9.59 0.69
N LEU A 472 -43.47 9.25 -0.37
CA LEU A 472 -43.10 10.15 -1.45
C LEU A 472 -43.88 9.84 -2.73
N LEU A 473 -44.02 10.85 -3.60
CA LEU A 473 -44.53 10.67 -4.97
C LEU A 473 -43.45 10.01 -5.85
N SER A 474 -43.85 9.23 -6.86
CA SER A 474 -42.92 8.52 -7.75
C SER A 474 -41.85 9.44 -8.35
N LYS A 475 -42.25 10.64 -8.82
CA LYS A 475 -41.33 11.66 -9.35
C LYS A 475 -40.23 12.12 -8.38
N ASP A 476 -40.50 12.08 -7.07
CA ASP A 476 -39.53 12.47 -6.04
C ASP A 476 -38.63 11.28 -5.68
N ILE A 477 -39.12 10.04 -5.84
CA ILE A 477 -38.31 8.81 -5.68
C ILE A 477 -37.30 8.70 -6.81
N ASP A 478 -37.72 8.90 -8.06
CA ASP A 478 -36.84 8.80 -9.23
C ASP A 478 -35.63 9.74 -9.10
N LYS A 479 -35.86 10.98 -8.66
CA LYS A 479 -34.81 11.98 -8.39
C LYS A 479 -33.82 11.60 -7.29
N LEU A 480 -34.22 10.77 -6.33
CA LEU A 480 -33.34 10.29 -5.26
C LEU A 480 -32.49 9.09 -5.70
N THR A 481 -32.82 8.48 -6.85
CA THR A 481 -32.17 7.28 -7.39
C THR A 481 -31.30 7.56 -8.62
N GLU A 482 -31.25 8.80 -9.13
CA GLU A 482 -30.44 9.18 -10.30
C GLU A 482 -28.91 9.11 -10.00
N PRO A 483 -28.07 8.66 -10.96
CA PRO A 483 -26.62 8.55 -10.77
C PRO A 483 -25.90 9.87 -10.45
N ASP A 484 -26.40 11.01 -10.91
CA ASP A 484 -25.83 12.34 -10.58
C ASP A 484 -26.27 12.87 -9.19
N SER A 485 -27.18 12.17 -8.52
CA SER A 485 -27.61 12.45 -7.14
C SER A 485 -26.64 11.91 -6.06
N VAL A 486 -25.52 11.29 -6.48
CA VAL A 486 -24.46 10.65 -5.65
C VAL A 486 -23.77 11.59 -4.64
N ARG A 487 -24.09 12.88 -4.67
CA ARG A 487 -23.70 13.82 -3.62
C ARG A 487 -24.57 13.57 -2.37
N ASN A 488 -23.96 12.99 -1.32
CA ASN A 488 -24.43 12.85 0.06
C ASN A 488 -24.97 14.15 0.72
N GLY A 489 -26.10 14.68 0.24
CA GLY A 489 -26.86 15.78 0.84
C GLY A 489 -26.52 17.20 0.36
N LYS A 490 -27.43 18.13 0.65
CA LYS A 490 -27.36 19.59 0.38
C LYS A 490 -27.40 20.38 1.69
N SER A 491 -26.93 21.62 1.67
CA SER A 491 -26.86 22.50 2.87
C SER A 491 -28.23 22.88 3.43
N LYS A 492 -29.27 22.81 2.59
CA LYS A 492 -30.67 23.00 2.96
C LYS A 492 -31.50 21.93 2.27
N GLY A 493 -32.37 21.27 3.03
CA GLY A 493 -33.32 20.28 2.53
C GLY A 493 -34.52 20.13 3.45
N ASN A 494 -35.53 19.40 3.00
CA ASN A 494 -36.75 19.08 3.74
C ASN A 494 -36.90 17.57 4.01
N LEU A 495 -36.00 16.74 3.48
CA LEU A 495 -36.03 15.30 3.62
C LEU A 495 -34.62 14.76 3.87
N PHE A 496 -34.47 13.89 4.85
CA PHE A 496 -33.27 13.07 5.07
C PHE A 496 -33.38 11.77 4.27
N TYR A 497 -32.37 11.47 3.46
CA TYR A 497 -32.33 10.27 2.62
C TYR A 497 -31.05 9.47 2.85
N PHE A 498 -31.18 8.14 2.89
CA PHE A 498 -30.06 7.21 2.93
C PHE A 498 -30.47 5.90 2.23
N ASN A 499 -29.51 5.20 1.62
CA ASN A 499 -29.79 4.00 0.80
C ASN A 499 -29.75 2.69 1.59
N ASP A 500 -28.73 2.54 2.44
CA ASP A 500 -28.47 1.33 3.21
C ASP A 500 -28.03 1.67 4.63
N LYS A 501 -27.82 0.65 5.47
CA LYS A 501 -27.25 0.81 6.81
C LYS A 501 -25.91 1.54 6.74
N GLN A 502 -25.63 2.39 7.73
CA GLN A 502 -24.41 3.18 7.81
C GLN A 502 -23.74 2.95 9.16
N ALA A 503 -22.42 2.74 9.13
CA ALA A 503 -21.65 2.54 10.34
C ALA A 503 -21.66 3.80 11.23
N PRO A 504 -21.43 3.67 12.56
CA PRO A 504 -21.42 4.80 13.49
C PRO A 504 -20.45 5.92 13.07
N ARG A 505 -19.36 5.51 12.43
CA ARG A 505 -18.34 6.35 11.80
C ARG A 505 -18.13 5.95 10.35
N LEU A 506 -18.15 6.95 9.47
CA LEU A 506 -17.90 6.78 8.05
C LEU A 506 -16.45 7.19 7.74
N LYS A 507 -15.71 6.30 7.06
CA LYS A 507 -14.31 6.52 6.66
C LYS A 507 -14.19 7.65 5.62
N TYR A 508 -15.05 7.64 4.61
CA TYR A 508 -15.07 8.63 3.53
C TYR A 508 -16.50 9.15 3.32
N ALA A 509 -16.85 10.20 4.06
CA ALA A 509 -18.08 10.93 3.86
C ALA A 509 -17.88 12.39 4.29
N TYR A 510 -18.31 13.33 3.46
CA TYR A 510 -18.17 14.75 3.78
C TYR A 510 -19.24 15.26 4.77
N LEU A 511 -20.36 14.53 4.94
CA LEU A 511 -21.29 14.71 6.05
C LEU A 511 -21.20 13.51 6.99
N ARG A 512 -20.74 13.75 8.20
CA ARG A 512 -20.54 12.72 9.25
C ARG A 512 -21.29 13.04 10.53
N TYR A 513 -21.54 14.33 10.77
CA TYR A 513 -22.26 14.83 11.94
C TYR A 513 -23.62 15.42 11.55
N SER A 514 -23.71 16.16 10.44
CA SER A 514 -24.97 16.67 9.90
C SER A 514 -25.74 15.62 9.10
N LEU A 515 -27.08 15.72 9.09
CA LEU A 515 -27.91 14.92 8.20
C LEU A 515 -27.65 15.24 6.72
N PRO A 516 -27.56 14.22 5.84
CA PRO A 516 -27.59 14.42 4.40
C PRO A 516 -29.03 14.73 3.94
N LEU A 517 -29.28 16.00 3.65
CA LEU A 517 -30.62 16.49 3.29
C LEU A 517 -30.81 16.63 1.78
N CYS A 518 -32.01 16.32 1.32
CA CYS A 518 -32.49 16.50 -0.05
C CYS A 518 -33.69 17.47 -0.06
N ASN A 519 -33.99 18.06 -1.23
CA ASN A 519 -35.22 18.83 -1.42
C ASN A 519 -36.17 18.01 -2.30
N VAL A 520 -37.35 17.71 -1.78
CA VAL A 520 -38.45 17.04 -2.52
C VAL A 520 -39.70 17.90 -2.49
N SER A 521 -40.54 17.79 -3.53
CA SER A 521 -41.73 18.65 -3.64
C SER A 521 -42.87 18.21 -2.72
N SER A 522 -42.94 16.92 -2.39
CA SER A 522 -44.03 16.30 -1.62
C SER A 522 -43.97 16.51 -0.10
N VAL A 523 -42.96 17.19 0.44
CA VAL A 523 -42.73 17.28 1.90
C VAL A 523 -42.60 18.74 2.34
N SER A 524 -43.36 19.15 3.36
CA SER A 524 -43.20 20.47 3.97
C SER A 524 -42.00 20.51 4.91
N ARG A 525 -41.34 21.67 5.05
CA ARG A 525 -40.33 21.87 6.09
C ARG A 525 -41.00 21.96 7.46
N SER A 526 -40.41 21.32 8.46
CA SER A 526 -40.84 21.46 9.84
C SER A 526 -40.59 22.88 10.35
N SER A 527 -41.53 23.42 11.13
CA SER A 527 -41.38 24.67 11.88
C SER A 527 -40.69 24.47 13.24
N ASP A 528 -40.41 23.22 13.63
CA ASP A 528 -39.74 22.89 14.87
C ASP A 528 -38.28 23.38 14.86
N LYS A 529 -37.85 23.94 15.99
CA LYS A 529 -36.49 24.46 16.20
C LYS A 529 -35.71 23.71 17.27
N LYS A 530 -36.27 22.62 17.83
CA LYS A 530 -35.62 21.76 18.81
C LYS A 530 -34.46 20.97 18.20
N ASP A 531 -33.48 20.65 19.02
CA ASP A 531 -32.35 19.80 18.62
C ASP A 531 -32.76 18.33 18.65
N TYR A 532 -32.34 17.57 17.63
CA TYR A 532 -32.58 16.14 17.52
C TYR A 532 -31.28 15.40 17.17
N VAL A 533 -31.15 14.21 17.74
CA VAL A 533 -30.11 13.25 17.37
C VAL A 533 -30.78 12.04 16.75
N TYR A 534 -30.52 11.76 15.49
CA TYR A 534 -31.06 10.64 14.75
C TYR A 534 -30.11 9.46 14.81
N ILE A 535 -30.65 8.26 15.03
CA ILE A 535 -29.92 7.00 14.89
C ILE A 535 -30.59 6.18 13.79
N ILE A 536 -29.78 5.72 12.85
CA ILE A 536 -30.23 4.91 11.72
C ILE A 536 -29.63 3.50 11.78
N PRO A 537 -30.19 2.53 11.01
CA PRO A 537 -29.65 1.18 10.93
C PRO A 537 -28.15 1.17 10.63
N GLY A 538 -27.39 0.31 11.32
CA GLY A 538 -25.93 0.29 11.29
C GLY A 538 -25.27 1.16 12.38
N GLY A 539 -26.04 1.93 13.14
CA GLY A 539 -25.57 2.68 14.30
C GLY A 539 -25.07 4.09 13.99
N ALA A 540 -25.21 4.57 12.75
CA ALA A 540 -24.91 5.94 12.38
C ALA A 540 -25.78 6.94 13.16
N VAL A 541 -25.11 7.97 13.68
CA VAL A 541 -25.72 9.05 14.47
C VAL A 541 -25.60 10.37 13.72
N TYR A 542 -26.66 11.17 13.69
CA TYR A 542 -26.66 12.48 13.02
C TYR A 542 -27.40 13.54 13.84
N TYR A 543 -26.97 14.79 13.70
CA TYR A 543 -27.60 15.94 14.31
C TYR A 543 -28.47 16.71 13.31
N SER A 544 -29.61 17.18 13.80
CA SER A 544 -30.43 18.17 13.10
C SER A 544 -31.01 19.19 14.07
N LYS A 545 -31.21 20.40 13.56
CA LYS A 545 -32.00 21.43 14.24
C LYS A 545 -33.38 21.47 13.59
N GLY A 546 -34.36 20.93 14.31
CA GLY A 546 -35.73 20.70 13.87
C GLY A 546 -36.00 19.24 13.53
N GLU A 547 -37.25 18.83 13.72
CA GLU A 547 -37.71 17.52 13.29
C GLU A 547 -37.62 17.41 11.76
N THR A 548 -37.04 16.33 11.27
CA THR A 548 -36.73 16.12 9.86
C THR A 548 -37.41 14.85 9.38
N HIS A 549 -38.19 14.96 8.30
CA HIS A 549 -38.77 13.82 7.62
C HIS A 549 -37.67 12.96 7.00
N PHE A 550 -37.82 11.64 6.98
CA PHE A 550 -36.89 10.76 6.29
C PHE A 550 -37.58 9.84 5.29
N TYR A 551 -36.81 9.40 4.30
CA TYR A 551 -37.19 8.33 3.38
C TYR A 551 -36.05 7.30 3.26
N ASN A 552 -36.41 6.03 3.24
CA ASN A 552 -35.52 4.93 2.90
C ASN A 552 -36.35 3.82 2.23
N PRO A 553 -35.83 3.16 1.16
CA PRO A 553 -36.57 2.13 0.44
C PRO A 553 -36.80 0.84 1.25
N ARG A 554 -35.94 0.52 2.21
CA ARG A 554 -35.96 -0.73 3.00
C ARG A 554 -36.49 -0.55 4.42
N TYR A 555 -36.08 0.52 5.11
CA TYR A 555 -36.36 0.74 6.52
C TYR A 555 -37.57 1.65 6.74
N ARG A 556 -38.49 1.20 7.61
CA ARG A 556 -39.77 1.89 7.87
C ARG A 556 -39.70 2.89 9.03
N THR A 557 -38.70 2.79 9.90
CA THR A 557 -38.56 3.65 11.08
C THR A 557 -37.10 3.98 11.34
N ILE A 558 -36.85 5.17 11.89
CA ILE A 558 -35.57 5.55 12.50
C ILE A 558 -35.80 6.05 13.93
N LEU A 559 -34.73 6.09 14.74
CA LEU A 559 -34.79 6.61 16.10
C LEU A 559 -34.43 8.09 16.11
N ALA A 560 -35.16 8.90 16.86
CA ALA A 560 -34.82 10.27 17.19
C ALA A 560 -34.77 10.42 18.71
N LEU A 561 -33.65 10.91 19.22
CA LEU A 561 -33.47 11.15 20.65
C LEU A 561 -33.88 12.57 21.01
N SER A 562 -34.63 12.69 22.11
CA SER A 562 -34.83 13.95 22.83
C SER A 562 -34.31 13.82 24.26
N LEU A 563 -33.56 14.81 24.77
CA LEU A 563 -33.07 14.82 26.15
C LEU A 563 -34.25 14.84 27.13
N ARG A 564 -34.19 14.01 28.17
CA ARG A 564 -34.99 14.23 29.38
C ARG A 564 -34.42 15.48 30.08
N GLU A 565 -35.25 16.26 30.76
CA GLU A 565 -34.83 17.49 31.47
C GLU A 565 -33.71 17.20 32.49
N SER A 566 -32.46 17.22 32.03
CA SER A 566 -31.27 16.95 32.83
C SER A 566 -30.17 17.91 32.37
N LYS A 567 -29.57 18.63 33.32
CA LYS A 567 -28.60 19.71 33.07
C LYS A 567 -27.17 19.22 32.81
N ALA A 568 -26.92 17.91 32.69
CA ALA A 568 -25.56 17.38 32.68
C ALA A 568 -24.81 17.62 31.35
N TYR A 569 -25.43 17.35 30.18
CA TYR A 569 -24.81 17.50 28.85
C TYR A 569 -25.79 18.00 27.79
N SER A 570 -25.26 18.63 26.73
CA SER A 570 -26.06 18.95 25.53
C SER A 570 -26.18 17.79 24.55
N PHE A 571 -27.08 17.93 23.56
CA PHE A 571 -27.18 17.02 22.41
C PHE A 571 -25.89 16.92 21.60
N LYS A 572 -25.07 17.97 21.62
CA LYS A 572 -23.82 18.03 20.86
C LYS A 572 -22.80 17.08 21.48
N PHE A 573 -22.59 17.20 22.79
CA PHE A 573 -21.72 16.27 23.52
C PHE A 573 -22.23 14.84 23.43
N ALA A 574 -23.54 14.64 23.58
CA ALA A 574 -24.14 13.31 23.49
C ALA A 574 -23.85 12.62 22.15
N LEU A 575 -24.03 13.33 21.03
CA LEU A 575 -23.72 12.80 19.71
C LEU A 575 -22.22 12.50 19.56
N CYS A 576 -21.36 13.43 19.97
CA CYS A 576 -19.91 13.24 19.96
C CYS A 576 -19.48 12.00 20.75
N PHE A 577 -20.09 11.78 21.92
CA PHE A 577 -19.85 10.60 22.75
C PHE A 577 -20.30 9.32 22.06
N LEU A 578 -21.50 9.27 21.50
CA LEU A 578 -22.00 8.11 20.74
C LEU A 578 -21.15 7.80 19.49
N LYS A 579 -20.41 8.79 18.99
CA LYS A 579 -19.44 8.63 17.91
C LYS A 579 -18.02 8.48 18.40
N SER A 580 -17.74 8.38 19.70
CA SER A 580 -16.36 8.35 20.20
C SER A 580 -15.72 6.98 20.09
N SER A 581 -14.40 6.94 20.00
CA SER A 581 -13.61 5.71 19.96
C SER A 581 -13.91 4.88 21.21
N PHE A 582 -13.84 5.52 22.37
CA PHE A 582 -14.18 4.89 23.64
C PHE A 582 -15.57 4.24 23.62
N PHE A 583 -16.60 4.95 23.17
CA PHE A 583 -17.97 4.43 23.20
C PHE A 583 -18.16 3.25 22.25
N LEU A 584 -17.60 3.33 21.04
CA LEU A 584 -17.69 2.24 20.06
C LEU A 584 -16.94 1.00 20.56
N TRP A 585 -15.75 1.18 21.13
CA TRP A 585 -15.02 0.12 21.81
C TRP A 585 -15.83 -0.48 22.96
N TYR A 586 -16.43 0.36 23.82
CA TYR A 586 -17.23 -0.10 24.94
C TYR A 586 -18.43 -0.93 24.49
N CYS A 587 -19.19 -0.45 23.50
CA CYS A 587 -20.36 -1.17 22.96
C CYS A 587 -19.96 -2.49 22.33
N ASP A 588 -18.91 -2.50 21.52
CA ASP A 588 -18.40 -3.72 20.92
C ASP A 588 -17.97 -4.74 22.00
N ARG A 589 -17.22 -4.30 23.02
CA ARG A 589 -16.70 -5.15 24.10
C ARG A 589 -17.76 -5.67 25.05
N THR A 590 -18.80 -4.89 25.33
CA THR A 590 -19.80 -5.23 26.37
C THR A 590 -21.14 -5.68 25.81
N LEU A 591 -21.50 -5.22 24.61
CA LEU A 591 -22.80 -5.42 23.99
C LEU A 591 -22.71 -6.27 22.71
N GLY A 592 -21.51 -6.63 22.25
CA GLY A 592 -21.28 -7.52 21.11
C GLY A 592 -21.47 -6.85 19.74
N GLY A 593 -21.54 -5.51 19.70
CA GLY A 593 -21.64 -4.75 18.46
C GLY A 593 -21.76 -3.25 18.67
N THR A 594 -21.62 -2.50 17.57
CA THR A 594 -21.67 -1.02 17.57
C THR A 594 -22.95 -0.45 16.96
N ASP A 595 -23.85 -1.32 16.47
CA ASP A 595 -25.13 -0.91 15.90
C ASP A 595 -26.14 -0.55 17.00
N ILE A 596 -26.06 0.68 17.47
CA ILE A 596 -26.95 1.22 18.50
C ILE A 596 -28.39 1.46 18.04
N PHE A 597 -28.73 1.14 16.78
CA PHE A 597 -30.12 1.08 16.34
C PHE A 597 -30.83 -0.18 16.87
N ILE A 598 -30.06 -1.23 17.23
CA ILE A 598 -30.60 -2.47 17.78
C ILE A 598 -31.14 -2.18 19.20
N PRO A 599 -32.43 -2.47 19.49
CA PRO A 599 -33.05 -2.15 20.79
C PRO A 599 -32.28 -2.72 22.00
N ASP A 600 -31.75 -3.93 21.89
CA ASP A 600 -31.00 -4.59 22.97
C ASP A 600 -29.70 -3.88 23.32
N ILE A 601 -29.03 -3.28 22.33
CA ILE A 601 -27.83 -2.48 22.52
C ILE A 601 -28.23 -1.10 23.05
N TYR A 602 -29.21 -0.46 22.41
CA TYR A 602 -29.70 0.88 22.76
C TYR A 602 -30.09 1.00 24.24
N ASN A 603 -30.87 0.04 24.75
CA ASN A 603 -31.36 0.05 26.13
C ASN A 603 -30.25 -0.07 27.18
N LYS A 604 -29.05 -0.51 26.78
CA LYS A 604 -27.87 -0.71 27.64
C LYS A 604 -26.84 0.43 27.52
N ILE A 605 -27.10 1.43 26.67
CA ILE A 605 -26.21 2.58 26.49
C ILE A 605 -26.04 3.34 27.81
N ARG A 606 -24.78 3.64 28.12
CA ARG A 606 -24.36 4.39 29.30
C ARG A 606 -23.68 5.68 28.89
N PHE A 607 -23.87 6.73 29.69
CA PHE A 607 -23.14 7.99 29.58
C PHE A 607 -22.42 8.29 30.89
N PRO A 608 -21.25 8.96 30.83
CA PRO A 608 -20.49 9.31 32.03
C PRO A 608 -21.31 10.19 32.97
N LYS A 609 -21.05 10.08 34.27
CA LYS A 609 -21.53 11.01 35.30
C LYS A 609 -20.53 12.16 35.42
N ILE A 610 -20.96 13.39 35.19
CA ILE A 610 -20.14 14.59 35.35
C ILE A 610 -20.69 15.32 36.55
N TYR A 611 -19.94 15.22 37.63
CA TYR A 611 -20.21 15.95 38.85
C TYR A 611 -19.61 17.35 38.74
N ASP A 612 -20.32 18.34 39.28
CA ASP A 612 -19.95 19.76 39.26
C ASP A 612 -18.66 20.10 40.07
N ARG A 613 -17.96 19.09 40.61
CA ARG A 613 -16.91 19.25 41.62
C ARG A 613 -15.48 19.36 41.07
N GLU A 614 -15.24 19.04 39.79
CA GLU A 614 -13.90 19.19 39.18
C GLU A 614 -13.96 19.91 37.82
N ARG A 615 -13.50 21.17 37.79
CA ARG A 615 -13.50 22.08 36.62
C ARG A 615 -12.98 21.42 35.33
N LYS A 616 -11.94 20.59 35.43
CA LYS A 616 -11.27 19.94 34.30
C LYS A 616 -12.20 19.06 33.44
N TYR A 617 -13.24 18.44 34.01
CA TYR A 617 -14.16 17.58 33.26
C TYR A 617 -15.24 18.39 32.53
N LEU A 618 -15.67 19.50 33.12
CA LEU A 618 -16.60 20.45 32.49
C LEU A 618 -15.95 21.16 31.29
N ASP A 619 -14.65 21.41 31.34
CA ASP A 619 -13.90 22.01 30.23
C ASP A 619 -13.82 21.05 29.03
N GLY A 620 -13.61 19.75 29.26
CA GLY A 620 -13.64 18.73 28.21
C GLY A 620 -14.98 18.62 27.48
N VAL A 621 -16.10 18.72 28.20
CA VAL A 621 -17.43 18.78 27.58
C VAL A 621 -17.57 20.02 26.71
N LYS A 622 -17.25 21.21 27.25
CA LYS A 622 -17.38 22.48 26.51
C LYS A 622 -16.50 22.52 25.27
N GLU A 623 -15.24 22.07 25.37
CA GLU A 623 -14.34 21.99 24.22
C GLU A 623 -14.86 21.02 23.16
N THR A 624 -15.41 19.87 23.56
CA THR A 624 -16.07 18.93 22.63
C THR A 624 -17.23 19.59 21.90
N GLU A 625 -18.06 20.38 22.60
CA GLU A 625 -19.19 21.08 21.99
C GLU A 625 -18.76 22.22 21.05
N ILE A 626 -17.63 22.89 21.34
CA ILE A 626 -17.02 23.90 20.46
C ILE A 626 -16.56 23.22 19.17
N ILE A 627 -15.78 22.14 19.28
CA ILE A 627 -15.27 21.39 18.13
C ILE A 627 -16.43 20.85 17.28
N PHE A 628 -17.49 20.34 17.90
CA PHE A 628 -18.70 19.93 17.19
C PHE A 628 -19.28 21.07 16.34
N ASN A 629 -19.40 22.29 16.90
CA ASN A 629 -19.92 23.42 16.14
C ASN A 629 -19.02 23.77 14.95
N ASP A 630 -17.70 23.62 15.10
CA ASP A 630 -16.75 23.87 14.02
C ASP A 630 -16.85 22.82 12.92
N ILE A 631 -17.05 21.54 13.26
CA ILE A 631 -17.36 20.49 12.28
C ILE A 631 -18.64 20.85 11.50
N ILE A 632 -19.73 21.20 12.20
CA ILE A 632 -20.99 21.56 11.53
C ILE A 632 -20.83 22.79 10.62
N LYS A 633 -20.02 23.79 11.02
CA LYS A 633 -19.69 24.95 10.16
C LYS A 633 -18.90 24.52 8.93
N LEU A 634 -17.89 23.65 9.10
CA LEU A 634 -17.07 23.13 8.00
C LEU A 634 -17.92 22.34 7.00
N GLU A 635 -18.77 21.43 7.48
CA GLU A 635 -19.69 20.65 6.64
C GLU A 635 -20.61 21.56 5.82
N LYS A 636 -21.16 22.62 6.44
CA LYS A 636 -21.98 23.61 5.73
C LYS A 636 -21.19 24.42 4.70
N LYS A 637 -19.98 24.86 5.04
CA LYS A 637 -19.10 25.61 4.14
C LYS A 637 -18.74 24.76 2.92
N TYR A 638 -18.39 23.50 3.14
CA TYR A 638 -18.10 22.54 2.08
C TYR A 638 -19.29 22.36 1.12
N LEU A 639 -20.50 22.14 1.65
CA LEU A 639 -21.71 21.97 0.83
C LEU A 639 -22.07 23.18 -0.05
N ILE A 640 -21.58 24.37 0.30
CA ILE A 640 -21.71 25.59 -0.51
C ILE A 640 -20.60 25.63 -1.56
N ALA A 641 -19.35 25.38 -1.15
CA ALA A 641 -18.17 25.47 -2.01
C ALA A 641 -18.20 24.47 -3.19
N VAL A 642 -18.85 23.33 -3.01
CA VAL A 642 -18.88 22.24 -4.01
C VAL A 642 -19.98 22.41 -5.07
N GLN A 643 -20.81 23.44 -4.98
CA GLN A 643 -21.87 23.68 -5.96
C GLN A 643 -21.28 24.20 -7.27
N GLY A 644 -21.53 23.49 -8.38
CA GLY A 644 -21.08 23.91 -9.72
C GLY A 644 -19.59 23.67 -10.01
N THR A 645 -18.86 22.94 -9.16
CA THR A 645 -17.44 22.59 -9.38
C THR A 645 -17.28 21.44 -10.37
N SER A 646 -16.11 21.37 -11.02
CA SER A 646 -15.72 20.21 -11.85
C SER A 646 -15.53 18.94 -11.00
N ASN A 647 -15.40 17.77 -11.65
CA ASN A 647 -15.18 16.51 -10.94
C ASN A 647 -13.81 16.45 -10.23
N GLU A 648 -12.77 17.05 -10.81
CA GLU A 648 -11.43 17.09 -10.21
C GLU A 648 -11.41 18.00 -8.97
N GLU A 649 -11.99 19.21 -9.08
CA GLU A 649 -12.13 20.15 -7.96
C GLU A 649 -13.01 19.58 -6.83
N PHE A 650 -14.06 18.82 -7.20
CA PHE A 650 -14.91 18.12 -6.24
C PHE A 650 -14.08 17.16 -5.38
N ILE A 651 -13.22 16.34 -6.00
CA ILE A 651 -12.39 15.35 -5.30
C ILE A 651 -11.41 16.06 -4.36
N GLU A 652 -10.73 17.11 -4.84
CA GLU A 652 -9.76 17.87 -4.05
C GLU A 652 -10.40 18.52 -2.81
N LEU A 653 -11.50 19.25 -3.01
CA LEU A 653 -12.24 19.91 -1.91
C LEU A 653 -12.77 18.89 -0.90
N THR A 654 -13.22 17.72 -1.37
CA THR A 654 -13.72 16.63 -0.52
C THR A 654 -12.62 16.05 0.34
N ASN A 655 -11.44 15.80 -0.24
CA ASN A 655 -10.29 15.29 0.49
C ASN A 655 -9.83 16.28 1.56
N LYS A 656 -9.69 17.56 1.21
CA LYS A 656 -9.31 18.63 2.16
C LYS A 656 -10.31 18.78 3.31
N HIS A 657 -11.60 18.77 3.00
CA HIS A 657 -12.66 18.82 4.02
C HIS A 657 -12.61 17.61 4.96
N ASN A 658 -12.47 16.41 4.40
CA ASN A 658 -12.42 15.17 5.17
C ASN A 658 -11.22 15.09 6.13
N ILE A 659 -10.06 15.62 5.73
CA ILE A 659 -8.87 15.73 6.58
C ILE A 659 -9.14 16.66 7.78
N ASN A 660 -9.68 17.86 7.53
CA ASN A 660 -10.00 18.80 8.59
C ASN A 660 -11.02 18.20 9.59
N VAL A 661 -12.07 17.54 9.09
CA VAL A 661 -13.07 16.89 9.94
C VAL A 661 -12.46 15.70 10.70
N ASN A 662 -11.50 14.96 10.13
CA ASN A 662 -10.78 13.90 10.84
C ASN A 662 -10.02 14.43 12.05
N ASN A 663 -9.23 15.48 11.87
CA ASN A 663 -8.44 16.08 12.96
C ASN A 663 -9.35 16.57 14.09
N LEU A 664 -10.46 17.24 13.75
CA LEU A 664 -11.45 17.67 14.74
C LEU A 664 -12.16 16.49 15.42
N ALA A 665 -12.49 15.43 14.68
CA ALA A 665 -13.09 14.22 15.25
C ALA A 665 -12.15 13.49 16.21
N TYR A 666 -10.83 13.48 15.93
CA TYR A 666 -9.85 12.92 16.87
C TYR A 666 -9.66 13.81 18.11
N ASN A 667 -9.73 15.14 17.96
CA ASN A 667 -9.71 16.04 19.11
C ASN A 667 -10.95 15.86 20.02
N ILE A 668 -12.10 15.49 19.44
CA ILE A 668 -13.27 15.04 20.22
C ILE A 668 -12.93 13.78 21.02
N ASP A 669 -12.28 12.79 20.43
CA ASP A 669 -11.85 11.58 21.14
C ASP A 669 -10.89 11.90 22.30
N LYS A 670 -9.87 12.74 22.07
CA LYS A 670 -8.95 13.21 23.13
C LYS A 670 -9.71 13.85 24.30
N ASN A 671 -10.67 14.72 23.99
CA ASN A 671 -11.49 15.36 25.03
C ASN A 671 -12.35 14.36 25.79
N ILE A 672 -12.89 13.35 25.11
CA ILE A 672 -13.68 12.30 25.75
C ILE A 672 -12.79 11.42 26.63
N TYR A 673 -11.59 11.03 26.18
CA TYR A 673 -10.64 10.30 27.01
C TYR A 673 -10.26 11.08 28.28
N ARG A 674 -10.09 12.40 28.16
CA ARG A 674 -9.85 13.31 29.28
C ARG A 674 -11.05 13.38 30.23
N VAL A 675 -12.27 13.47 29.69
CA VAL A 675 -13.52 13.43 30.47
C VAL A 675 -13.65 12.14 31.28
N LEU A 676 -13.21 11.02 30.71
CA LEU A 676 -13.25 9.69 31.34
C LEU A 676 -12.03 9.41 32.24
N GLY A 677 -11.05 10.32 32.28
CA GLY A 677 -9.83 10.16 33.06
C GLY A 677 -9.04 8.90 32.69
N LEU A 678 -8.90 8.62 31.39
CA LEU A 678 -8.14 7.47 30.89
C LEU A 678 -6.64 7.76 30.87
N SER A 679 -5.82 6.77 31.23
CA SER A 679 -4.36 6.84 31.08
C SER A 679 -3.94 6.61 29.62
N LYS A 680 -2.70 6.95 29.28
CA LYS A 680 -2.14 6.69 27.93
C LYS A 680 -2.21 5.20 27.57
N GLU A 681 -1.84 4.32 28.49
CA GLU A 681 -1.89 2.87 28.31
C GLU A 681 -3.32 2.37 28.01
N GLN A 682 -4.31 2.91 28.72
CA GLN A 682 -5.72 2.56 28.51
C GLN A 682 -6.21 3.02 27.13
N ILE A 683 -5.81 4.22 26.71
CA ILE A 683 -6.13 4.74 25.37
C ILE A 683 -5.52 3.84 24.30
N SER A 684 -4.25 3.44 24.44
CA SER A 684 -3.58 2.55 23.49
C SER A 684 -4.30 1.21 23.35
N ILE A 685 -4.77 0.62 24.46
CA ILE A 685 -5.58 -0.62 24.43
C ILE A 685 -6.87 -0.41 23.63
N ILE A 686 -7.60 0.68 23.90
CA ILE A 686 -8.86 0.99 23.24
C ILE A 686 -8.67 1.18 21.72
N GLU A 687 -7.68 1.98 21.33
CA GLU A 687 -7.44 2.29 19.92
C GLU A 687 -6.91 1.09 19.14
N LEU A 688 -6.06 0.27 19.76
CA LEU A 688 -5.60 -0.99 19.16
C LEU A 688 -6.78 -1.94 18.92
N ASP A 689 -7.66 -2.11 19.91
CA ASP A 689 -8.85 -2.97 19.77
C ASP A 689 -9.80 -2.49 18.66
N ILE A 690 -10.02 -1.17 18.56
CA ILE A 690 -10.84 -0.55 17.49
C ILE A 690 -10.24 -0.85 16.11
N ARG A 691 -8.92 -0.66 15.95
CA ARG A 691 -8.21 -0.95 14.69
C ARG A 691 -8.31 -2.44 14.35
N MET A 692 -8.11 -3.31 15.33
CA MET A 692 -8.23 -4.75 15.15
C MET A 692 -9.64 -5.19 14.76
N ARG A 693 -10.69 -4.44 15.13
CA ARG A 693 -12.07 -4.74 14.71
C ARG A 693 -12.53 -4.03 13.44
N ASP A 694 -11.59 -3.43 12.72
CA ASP A 694 -11.86 -2.69 11.48
C ASP A 694 -12.89 -1.54 11.69
N ILE A 695 -13.00 -1.04 12.94
CA ILE A 695 -13.82 0.13 13.28
C ILE A 695 -13.00 1.38 12.96
N TYR A 696 -13.62 2.36 12.30
CA TYR A 696 -12.91 3.57 11.89
C TYR A 696 -12.42 4.41 13.09
N LEU A 697 -11.10 4.62 13.16
CA LEU A 697 -10.45 5.55 14.08
C LEU A 697 -10.03 6.82 13.31
N PRO A 698 -10.53 8.01 13.69
CA PRO A 698 -9.99 9.28 13.20
C PRO A 698 -8.50 9.37 13.55
N ILE A 699 -7.65 9.61 12.55
CA ILE A 699 -6.21 9.75 12.77
C ILE A 699 -5.88 11.24 12.85
N TYR A 700 -4.96 11.58 13.75
CA TYR A 700 -4.40 12.92 13.88
C TYR A 700 -3.33 13.12 12.80
N ASP A 701 -3.55 14.06 11.90
CA ASP A 701 -2.54 14.53 10.97
C ASP A 701 -1.92 15.79 11.58
N ASP A 702 -0.70 15.68 12.14
CA ASP A 702 0.03 16.79 12.79
C ASP A 702 0.57 17.82 11.80
N ASN A 703 0.39 17.61 10.48
CA ASN A 703 0.92 18.48 9.44
C ASN A 703 -0.13 19.47 8.89
N LEU A 704 -0.70 20.28 9.78
CA LEU A 704 -1.40 21.53 9.40
C LEU A 704 -0.85 22.75 10.14
#